data_AF-A0AAU8PG11-F1
#
_entry.id   AF-A0AAU8PG11-F1
#
_cell.length_a   1.000
_cell.length_b   1.000
_cell.length_c   1.000
_cell.angle_alpha   90.00
_cell.angle_beta   90.00
_cell.angle_gamma   90.00
#
_symmetry.space_group_name_H-M   'P 1'
#
loop_
_entity.id
_entity.type
_entity.pdbx_description
1 polymer ?
#
loop_
_entity_poly.entity_id
_entity_poly.type
_entity_poly.pdbx_seq_one_letter_code
_entity_poly.pdbx_strand_id
1 'polypeptide(L)'
;MSYSAESESSESRMQRQIVCALRHRVGMEPAAAGQRDWFNALALVVRDRLYDAYCQTRQRHAHQQRKRVYYLSMEFLIGQSLRFNLQNLGLYATAQAALAAEGQALEALFDSEPDAALGNGGLGRLAACFMDSLATLDVAASGHGIKYEYGLFRQLIINDQQIEKPDEWHSAASPWIIQHPSQSMIIPIYGRIEHGFDAQGNYNPMWLEWKVLLGVPNDYYVSGGEDKGVNRLRLYHAAASDSFDILIFNQGDYLQAVGEKIGSENISKILYPSDEILSGKELRLTQEYFLVACTVRDLLRDFFAEHQDIRRLPEWAAVHINDTHPALIVVELMRVLVDEYRIGWDEAWSMTCRTCSFTNHTLMPEALECWSLPLVERLLPRHLQLIYEINHRFLTTVSRRYPDDAAPLLPSLSLIDESGEKRLRMVNLATLGSHKVNGVSAIHSELVRDMLLPQFSRLTPDKFVNQTNGISHRRWLQLANPALAQFFTELIGPAWLDDPHRLAQLSDYCDDAQVVDRVRRIKTDNKLALSNYVYSRYRIALDPMTMFDVHAKRFHEYKRQLLNVLHIIYQYQRLQEGVELATPKIYFFSGKAAPRYTLAKLILQLVNCVARRISQLPRVNGVIRVVFLEDYSVSLAERLIPACDLSEQISMAGTEASGTSNMKFAMNGALLIGTLDGANIEIRQAVGEQNFYLFGHTTLQIAQKKAQGYRPYEVLSQQPSLQMALDALVSGELCADRELFRPLYEMLTASDYYMHLADFDGYRHAHQQAQLDFSRHTEWYRRTLRGMSRMGSFSSDYTIRGYCRDIWNTDV
;
A
#
# COMPACT_ATOMS: atom_id res chain seq x y z
N MET A 1 41.56 31.92 -25.01
CA MET A 1 41.14 30.98 -26.06
C MET A 1 39.67 30.68 -25.82
N SER A 2 38.81 31.31 -26.63
CA SER A 2 37.36 31.08 -26.62
C SER A 2 37.06 29.76 -27.31
N TYR A 3 36.62 28.76 -26.55
CA TYR A 3 35.96 27.59 -27.16
C TYR A 3 34.50 27.94 -27.39
N SER A 4 34.09 27.77 -28.64
CA SER A 4 32.73 27.88 -29.16
C SER A 4 31.79 26.95 -28.39
N ALA A 5 30.87 27.53 -27.62
CA ALA A 5 29.65 26.84 -27.21
C ALA A 5 28.72 26.76 -28.43
N GLU A 6 29.06 25.87 -29.37
CA GLU A 6 28.09 25.41 -30.36
C GLU A 6 26.97 24.67 -29.62
N SER A 7 25.74 24.88 -30.09
CA SER A 7 24.49 24.31 -29.60
C SER A 7 24.56 22.79 -29.41
N GLU A 8 24.97 22.36 -28.22
CA GLU A 8 25.00 20.95 -27.86
C GLU A 8 23.58 20.39 -27.72
N SER A 9 23.29 19.26 -28.38
CA SER A 9 21.98 18.61 -28.27
C SER A 9 21.70 18.13 -26.84
N SER A 10 20.43 18.04 -26.46
CA SER A 10 20.01 17.50 -25.16
C SER A 10 20.55 16.08 -24.93
N GLU A 11 20.59 15.27 -25.99
CA GLU A 11 21.10 13.90 -26.02
C GLU A 11 22.60 13.84 -25.75
N SER A 12 23.41 14.63 -26.46
CA SER A 12 24.87 14.67 -26.27
C SER A 12 25.23 15.15 -24.86
N ARG A 13 24.48 16.13 -24.34
CA ARG A 13 24.65 16.61 -22.98
C ARG A 13 24.34 15.53 -21.96
N MET A 14 23.22 14.81 -22.12
CA MET A 14 22.85 13.72 -21.22
C MET A 14 23.86 12.57 -21.28
N GLN A 15 24.34 12.20 -22.47
CA GLN A 15 25.40 11.20 -22.64
C GLN A 15 26.66 11.57 -21.85
N ARG A 16 27.16 12.80 -21.98
CA ARG A 16 28.32 13.27 -21.21
C ARG A 16 28.06 13.25 -19.71
N GLN A 17 26.87 13.62 -19.27
CA GLN A 17 26.47 13.55 -17.86
C GLN A 17 26.47 12.11 -17.33
N ILE A 18 25.94 11.15 -18.10
CA ILE A 18 25.92 9.72 -17.73
C ILE A 18 27.34 9.18 -17.64
N VAL A 19 28.19 9.41 -18.65
CA VAL A 19 29.58 8.94 -18.66
C VAL A 19 30.39 9.58 -17.51
N CYS A 20 30.16 10.87 -17.23
CA CYS A 20 30.78 11.56 -16.11
C CYS A 20 30.35 10.96 -14.76
N ALA A 21 29.05 10.69 -14.57
CA ALA A 21 28.53 10.04 -13.37
C ALA A 21 29.08 8.62 -13.22
N LEU A 22 29.18 7.85 -14.30
CA LEU A 22 29.75 6.51 -14.31
C LEU A 22 31.21 6.53 -13.83
N ARG A 23 32.03 7.42 -14.37
CA ARG A 23 33.46 7.53 -14.00
C ARG A 23 33.68 8.07 -12.60
N HIS A 24 32.99 9.13 -12.22
CA HIS A 24 33.35 9.91 -11.04
C HIS A 24 32.46 9.67 -9.81
N ARG A 25 31.23 9.15 -9.99
CA ARG A 25 30.32 8.85 -8.88
C ARG A 25 30.13 7.36 -8.67
N VAL A 26 30.08 6.58 -9.74
CA VAL A 26 30.05 5.11 -9.67
C VAL A 26 31.47 4.53 -9.57
N GLY A 27 32.45 5.17 -10.19
CA GLY A 27 33.86 4.75 -10.13
C GLY A 27 34.24 3.70 -11.17
N MET A 28 33.54 3.66 -12.32
CA MET A 28 33.73 2.65 -13.35
C MET A 28 34.09 3.27 -14.71
N GLU A 29 34.97 2.61 -15.46
CA GLU A 29 35.24 2.96 -16.86
C GLU A 29 34.16 2.34 -17.77
N PRO A 30 33.70 3.03 -18.84
CA PRO A 30 32.65 2.52 -19.73
C PRO A 30 32.89 1.10 -20.25
N ALA A 31 34.14 0.76 -20.57
CA ALA A 31 34.53 -0.55 -21.09
C ALA A 31 34.44 -1.70 -20.07
N ALA A 32 34.42 -1.39 -18.77
CA ALA A 32 34.37 -2.37 -17.68
C ALA A 32 33.02 -2.34 -16.91
N ALA A 33 32.14 -1.40 -17.24
CA ALA A 33 30.89 -1.18 -16.52
C ALA A 33 29.82 -2.25 -16.88
N GLY A 34 29.23 -2.85 -15.86
CA GLY A 34 28.07 -3.73 -15.99
C GLY A 34 26.75 -2.95 -16.08
N GLN A 35 25.64 -3.65 -16.32
CA GLN A 35 24.31 -3.03 -16.40
C GLN A 35 23.93 -2.26 -15.13
N ARG A 36 24.30 -2.78 -13.95
CA ARG A 36 24.03 -2.11 -12.67
C ARG A 36 24.78 -0.77 -12.54
N ASP A 37 26.00 -0.69 -13.08
CA ASP A 37 26.80 0.54 -13.04
C ASP A 37 26.22 1.61 -13.96
N TRP A 38 25.81 1.23 -15.18
CA TRP A 38 25.10 2.11 -16.10
C TRP A 38 23.75 2.58 -15.55
N PHE A 39 23.00 1.67 -14.92
CA PHE A 39 21.77 2.02 -14.18
C PHE A 39 22.06 3.08 -13.12
N ASN A 40 23.06 2.85 -12.25
CA ASN A 40 23.41 3.78 -11.17
C ASN A 40 23.81 5.14 -11.74
N ALA A 41 24.64 5.17 -12.79
CA ALA A 41 25.06 6.40 -13.44
C ALA A 41 23.88 7.20 -14.00
N LEU A 42 22.97 6.55 -14.72
CA LEU A 42 21.77 7.21 -15.26
C LEU A 42 20.84 7.67 -14.12
N ALA A 43 20.58 6.83 -13.13
CA ALA A 43 19.73 7.17 -11.99
C ALA A 43 20.25 8.39 -11.22
N LEU A 44 21.57 8.50 -11.06
CA LEU A 44 22.23 9.64 -10.43
C LEU A 44 22.04 10.93 -11.25
N VAL A 45 22.14 10.87 -12.59
CA VAL A 45 21.85 12.02 -13.47
C VAL A 45 20.38 12.43 -13.39
N VAL A 46 19.46 11.47 -13.40
CA VAL A 46 18.01 11.73 -13.26
C VAL A 46 17.70 12.32 -11.88
N ARG A 47 18.34 11.84 -10.81
CA ARG A 47 18.18 12.38 -9.46
C ARG A 47 18.60 13.83 -9.38
N ASP A 48 19.69 14.22 -10.04
CA ASP A 48 20.12 15.62 -10.05
C ASP A 48 19.04 16.52 -10.68
N ARG A 49 18.39 16.06 -11.78
CA ARG A 49 17.23 16.78 -12.38
C ARG A 49 16.03 16.87 -11.43
N LEU A 50 15.72 15.77 -10.72
CA LEU A 50 14.65 15.77 -9.72
C LEU A 50 14.93 16.75 -8.58
N TYR A 51 16.18 16.85 -8.14
CA TYR A 51 16.57 17.78 -7.08
C TYR A 51 16.40 19.23 -7.52
N ASP A 52 16.87 19.58 -8.72
CA ASP A 52 16.70 20.92 -9.28
C ASP A 52 15.21 21.30 -9.40
N ALA A 53 14.38 20.39 -9.91
CA ALA A 53 12.94 20.58 -10.02
C ALA A 53 12.26 20.67 -8.63
N TYR A 54 12.71 19.90 -7.65
CA TYR A 54 12.25 20.00 -6.27
C TYR A 54 12.58 21.37 -5.65
N CYS A 55 13.80 21.88 -5.86
CA CYS A 55 14.20 23.19 -5.38
C CYS A 55 13.31 24.30 -5.97
N GLN A 56 13.02 24.24 -7.26
CA GLN A 56 12.12 25.18 -7.94
C GLN A 56 10.68 25.08 -7.40
N THR A 57 10.18 23.85 -7.24
CA THR A 57 8.85 23.57 -6.68
C THR A 57 8.73 24.16 -5.27
N ARG A 58 9.72 23.89 -4.40
CA ARG A 58 9.75 24.39 -3.01
C ARG A 58 9.82 25.91 -2.94
N GLN A 59 10.67 26.55 -3.76
CA GLN A 59 10.76 28.01 -3.80
C GLN A 59 9.42 28.62 -4.21
N ARG A 60 8.77 28.06 -5.25
CA ARG A 60 7.47 28.51 -5.73
C ARG A 60 6.38 28.38 -4.68
N HIS A 61 6.31 27.25 -3.97
CA HIS A 61 5.36 27.04 -2.87
C HIS A 61 5.58 28.01 -1.70
N ALA A 62 6.83 28.27 -1.32
CA ALA A 62 7.18 29.22 -0.27
C ALA A 62 6.80 30.67 -0.65
N HIS A 63 7.08 31.09 -1.90
CA HIS A 63 6.68 32.41 -2.40
C HIS A 63 5.15 32.62 -2.39
N GLN A 64 4.40 31.53 -2.62
CA GLN A 64 2.93 31.55 -2.62
C GLN A 64 2.32 31.31 -1.23
N GLN A 65 3.15 31.08 -0.19
CA GLN A 65 2.71 30.73 1.17
C GLN A 65 1.70 29.58 1.19
N ARG A 66 1.93 28.54 0.37
CA ARG A 66 1.02 27.38 0.29
C ARG A 66 1.03 26.60 1.61
N LYS A 67 -0.17 26.29 2.10
CA LYS A 67 -0.35 25.34 3.21
C LYS A 67 0.18 23.96 2.80
N ARG A 68 0.96 23.32 3.67
CA ARG A 68 1.75 22.13 3.38
C ARG A 68 1.17 20.87 4.00
N VAL A 69 1.04 19.81 3.21
CA VAL A 69 0.54 18.51 3.65
C VAL A 69 1.68 17.61 4.08
N TYR A 70 1.62 17.09 5.30
CA TYR A 70 2.52 16.07 5.85
C TYR A 70 1.75 14.74 5.89
N TYR A 71 2.02 13.85 4.94
CA TYR A 71 1.37 12.55 4.84
C TYR A 71 2.20 11.47 5.53
N LEU A 72 1.75 11.01 6.71
CA LEU A 72 2.49 10.04 7.51
C LEU A 72 2.01 8.63 7.19
N SER A 73 2.92 7.72 6.85
CA SER A 73 2.60 6.31 6.69
C SER A 73 3.77 5.41 7.06
N MET A 74 3.46 4.24 7.63
CA MET A 74 4.44 3.20 7.89
C MET A 74 4.92 2.51 6.60
N GLU A 75 4.22 2.65 5.48
CA GLU A 75 4.65 2.04 4.23
C GLU A 75 4.48 2.95 3.01
N PHE A 76 5.43 2.86 2.07
CA PHE A 76 5.41 3.48 0.75
C PHE A 76 5.87 2.47 -0.29
N LEU A 77 4.93 1.82 -0.97
CA LEU A 77 5.24 0.80 -1.97
C LEU A 77 5.48 1.46 -3.34
N ILE A 78 6.58 2.21 -3.50
CA ILE A 78 6.85 3.06 -4.67
C ILE A 78 7.15 2.28 -5.96
N GLY A 79 7.79 1.10 -5.84
CA GLY A 79 8.27 0.30 -6.99
C GLY A 79 9.61 0.80 -7.54
N GLN A 80 9.92 0.44 -8.77
CA GLN A 80 11.06 0.98 -9.52
C GLN A 80 10.82 2.45 -9.90
N SER A 81 11.88 3.27 -9.85
CA SER A 81 11.79 4.71 -10.01
C SER A 81 12.39 5.22 -11.32
N LEU A 82 13.33 4.51 -11.94
CA LEU A 82 14.02 5.03 -13.12
C LEU A 82 13.05 5.27 -14.28
N ARG A 83 12.30 4.24 -14.67
CA ARG A 83 11.34 4.34 -15.79
C ARG A 83 10.28 5.40 -15.53
N PHE A 84 9.76 5.43 -14.31
CA PHE A 84 8.72 6.35 -13.88
C PHE A 84 9.19 7.81 -13.93
N ASN A 85 10.37 8.11 -13.38
CA ASN A 85 10.93 9.46 -13.39
C ASN A 85 11.33 9.91 -14.80
N LEU A 86 11.87 9.02 -15.64
CA LEU A 86 12.16 9.33 -17.04
C LEU A 86 10.91 9.70 -17.82
N GLN A 87 9.79 9.02 -17.57
CA GLN A 87 8.50 9.33 -18.19
C GLN A 87 7.94 10.66 -17.69
N ASN A 88 7.86 10.85 -16.37
CA ASN A 88 7.27 12.06 -15.78
C ASN A 88 8.06 13.34 -16.11
N LEU A 89 9.38 13.25 -16.24
CA LEU A 89 10.24 14.37 -16.62
C LEU A 89 10.37 14.55 -18.15
N GLY A 90 9.72 13.72 -18.96
CA GLY A 90 9.87 13.76 -20.42
C GLY A 90 11.29 13.43 -20.93
N LEU A 91 12.07 12.70 -20.14
CA LEU A 91 13.48 12.37 -20.43
C LEU A 91 13.68 11.00 -21.08
N TYR A 92 12.63 10.18 -21.18
CA TYR A 92 12.74 8.80 -21.66
C TYR A 92 13.45 8.67 -23.02
N ALA A 93 12.99 9.39 -24.05
CA ALA A 93 13.58 9.34 -25.38
C ALA A 93 15.03 9.87 -25.41
N THR A 94 15.30 10.94 -24.65
CA THR A 94 16.65 11.51 -24.54
C THR A 94 17.62 10.52 -23.88
N ALA A 95 17.18 9.84 -22.81
CA ALA A 95 17.98 8.84 -22.11
C ALA A 95 18.23 7.61 -22.98
N GLN A 96 17.22 7.18 -23.74
CA GLN A 96 17.34 6.06 -24.68
C GLN A 96 18.39 6.36 -25.76
N ALA A 97 18.32 7.53 -26.40
CA ALA A 97 19.30 7.94 -27.41
C ALA A 97 20.72 8.07 -26.82
N ALA A 98 20.84 8.70 -25.64
CA ALA A 98 22.13 8.89 -24.97
C ALA A 98 22.81 7.56 -24.59
N LEU A 99 22.05 6.57 -24.11
CA LEU A 99 22.57 5.24 -23.79
C LEU A 99 22.89 4.41 -25.03
N ALA A 100 22.09 4.52 -26.09
CA ALA A 100 22.34 3.81 -27.34
C ALA A 100 23.69 4.22 -27.97
N ALA A 101 24.10 5.48 -27.81
CA ALA A 101 25.42 5.96 -28.22
C ALA A 101 26.59 5.28 -27.48
N GLU A 102 26.35 4.75 -26.28
CA GLU A 102 27.30 3.96 -25.47
C GLU A 102 27.09 2.44 -25.63
N GLY A 103 26.27 2.03 -26.59
CA GLY A 103 25.95 0.61 -26.84
C GLY A 103 25.06 -0.04 -25.77
N GLN A 104 24.38 0.76 -24.93
CA GLN A 104 23.52 0.27 -23.85
C GLN A 104 22.04 0.35 -24.23
N ALA A 105 21.27 -0.69 -23.86
CA ALA A 105 19.82 -0.70 -24.02
C ALA A 105 19.13 -0.25 -22.73
N LEU A 106 18.36 0.84 -22.79
CA LEU A 106 17.65 1.39 -21.62
C LEU A 106 16.74 0.36 -20.92
N GLU A 107 16.01 -0.46 -21.68
CA GLU A 107 15.11 -1.48 -21.13
C GLU A 107 15.85 -2.53 -20.28
N ALA A 108 17.09 -2.88 -20.62
CA ALA A 108 17.90 -3.80 -19.83
C ALA A 108 18.34 -3.20 -18.48
N LEU A 109 18.39 -1.87 -18.37
CA LEU A 109 18.73 -1.19 -17.12
C LEU A 109 17.57 -1.17 -16.14
N PHE A 110 16.31 -1.16 -16.62
CA PHE A 110 15.13 -1.24 -15.74
C PHE A 110 15.08 -2.57 -14.98
N ASP A 111 15.38 -3.68 -15.65
CA ASP A 111 15.44 -5.01 -15.02
C ASP A 111 16.59 -5.12 -13.99
N SER A 112 17.56 -4.20 -14.03
CA SER A 112 18.64 -4.10 -13.04
C SER A 112 18.27 -3.30 -11.79
N GLU A 113 17.12 -2.61 -11.77
CA GLU A 113 16.64 -1.84 -10.61
C GLU A 113 15.82 -2.74 -9.66
N PRO A 114 16.18 -2.90 -8.37
CA PRO A 114 15.30 -3.53 -7.41
C PRO A 114 14.15 -2.59 -7.04
N ASP A 115 12.95 -3.14 -6.81
CA ASP A 115 11.87 -2.39 -6.17
C ASP A 115 12.35 -1.86 -4.80
N ALA A 116 11.98 -0.62 -4.46
CA ALA A 116 12.25 -0.13 -3.12
C ALA A 116 11.37 -0.86 -2.10
N ALA A 117 12.01 -1.62 -1.19
CA ALA A 117 11.34 -2.41 -0.17
C ALA A 117 10.88 -1.53 1.02
N LEU A 118 10.06 -0.52 0.73
CA LEU A 118 9.55 0.47 1.68
C LEU A 118 8.08 0.25 2.05
N GLY A 119 7.45 -0.80 1.54
CA GLY A 119 6.06 -1.13 1.83
C GLY A 119 5.71 -2.58 1.54
N ASN A 120 4.49 -2.97 1.87
CA ASN A 120 3.97 -4.32 1.68
C ASN A 120 2.68 -4.32 0.86
N GLY A 121 1.67 -3.55 1.29
CA GLY A 121 0.29 -3.77 0.89
C GLY A 121 -0.36 -2.65 0.08
N GLY A 122 -1.70 -2.70 0.09
CA GLY A 122 -2.54 -1.69 -0.54
C GLY A 122 -2.43 -0.30 0.11
N LEU A 123 -2.15 -0.23 1.41
CA LEU A 123 -1.96 1.02 2.16
C LEU A 123 -0.72 1.77 1.65
N GLY A 124 0.42 1.09 1.53
CA GLY A 124 1.65 1.67 1.03
C GLY A 124 1.61 1.96 -0.45
N ARG A 125 0.85 1.17 -1.22
CA ARG A 125 0.65 1.46 -2.65
C ARG A 125 -0.26 2.66 -2.88
N LEU A 126 -1.25 2.86 -2.02
CA LEU A 126 -2.09 4.07 -1.99
C LEU A 126 -1.24 5.30 -1.67
N ALA A 127 -0.44 5.24 -0.59
CA ALA A 127 0.48 6.31 -0.21
C ALA A 127 1.41 6.70 -1.38
N ALA A 128 1.95 5.72 -2.10
CA ALA A 128 2.77 5.98 -3.28
C ALA A 128 1.98 6.59 -4.47
N CYS A 129 0.73 6.19 -4.72
CA CYS A 129 -0.13 6.85 -5.73
C CYS A 129 -0.48 8.30 -5.32
N PHE A 130 -0.70 8.53 -4.03
CA PHE A 130 -0.99 9.86 -3.49
C PHE A 130 0.21 10.77 -3.61
N MET A 131 1.44 10.31 -3.31
CA MET A 131 2.64 11.13 -3.51
C MET A 131 2.81 11.58 -4.97
N ASP A 132 2.56 10.71 -5.93
CA ASP A 132 2.56 11.06 -7.37
C ASP A 132 1.43 12.04 -7.72
N SER A 133 0.23 11.86 -7.16
CA SER A 133 -0.91 12.77 -7.43
C SER A 133 -0.73 14.13 -6.79
N LEU A 134 -0.19 14.20 -5.57
CA LEU A 134 0.19 15.44 -4.91
C LEU A 134 1.23 16.20 -5.74
N ALA A 135 2.23 15.51 -6.29
CA ALA A 135 3.23 16.14 -7.16
C ALA A 135 2.65 16.59 -8.50
N THR A 136 1.79 15.78 -9.11
CA THR A 136 1.12 16.07 -10.40
C THR A 136 0.15 17.24 -10.30
N LEU A 137 -0.55 17.34 -9.17
CA LEU A 137 -1.47 18.43 -8.84
C LEU A 137 -0.75 19.62 -8.19
N ASP A 138 0.59 19.62 -8.15
CA ASP A 138 1.41 20.69 -7.59
C ASP A 138 1.06 21.08 -6.13
N VAL A 139 0.47 20.15 -5.37
CA VAL A 139 0.15 20.36 -3.96
C VAL A 139 1.44 20.36 -3.15
N ALA A 140 1.62 21.39 -2.32
CA ALA A 140 2.76 21.48 -1.42
C ALA A 140 2.69 20.35 -0.38
N ALA A 141 3.47 19.29 -0.57
CA ALA A 141 3.38 18.12 0.29
C ALA A 141 4.70 17.39 0.52
N SER A 142 4.78 16.68 1.63
CA SER A 142 5.80 15.66 1.87
C SER A 142 5.21 14.40 2.48
N GLY A 143 5.71 13.25 2.00
CA GLY A 143 5.46 11.95 2.61
C GLY A 143 6.48 11.67 3.70
N HIS A 144 6.08 11.08 4.81
CA HIS A 144 6.96 10.75 5.93
C HIS A 144 6.82 9.28 6.31
N GLY A 145 7.95 8.55 6.30
CA GLY A 145 8.01 7.12 6.61
C GLY A 145 9.35 6.70 7.19
N ILE A 146 9.57 5.39 7.33
CA ILE A 146 10.83 4.82 7.82
C ILE A 146 11.61 4.23 6.64
N LYS A 147 12.93 4.40 6.63
CA LYS A 147 13.82 3.79 5.64
C LYS A 147 14.12 2.35 6.05
N TYR A 148 13.27 1.40 5.65
CA TYR A 148 13.48 -0.02 5.96
C TYR A 148 14.65 -0.61 5.19
N GLU A 149 15.50 -1.33 5.91
CA GLU A 149 16.69 -1.96 5.34
C GLU A 149 16.30 -3.19 4.47
N TYR A 150 15.40 -4.02 4.98
CA TYR A 150 15.03 -5.32 4.39
C TYR A 150 13.55 -5.42 4.02
N GLY A 151 12.83 -4.29 4.02
CA GLY A 151 11.39 -4.23 3.79
C GLY A 151 10.60 -5.20 4.68
N LEU A 152 9.65 -5.92 4.07
CA LEU A 152 8.94 -7.00 4.74
C LEU A 152 9.74 -8.31 4.66
N PHE A 153 9.88 -8.86 3.44
CA PHE A 153 10.78 -9.96 3.05
C PHE A 153 10.67 -10.20 1.55
N ARG A 154 11.71 -10.78 0.96
CA ARG A 154 11.72 -11.41 -0.35
C ARG A 154 11.12 -12.82 -0.25
N GLN A 155 10.12 -13.11 -1.07
CA GLN A 155 9.44 -14.40 -1.09
C GLN A 155 10.16 -15.37 -2.03
N LEU A 156 10.41 -16.59 -1.58
CA LEU A 156 10.81 -17.70 -2.44
C LEU A 156 9.82 -18.85 -2.27
N ILE A 157 9.55 -19.59 -3.34
CA ILE A 157 8.78 -20.83 -3.25
C ILE A 157 9.73 -22.03 -3.35
N ILE A 158 9.85 -22.78 -2.25
CA ILE A 158 10.70 -23.99 -2.16
C ILE A 158 9.84 -25.13 -1.64
N ASN A 159 9.80 -26.26 -2.37
CA ASN A 159 8.96 -27.41 -2.03
C ASN A 159 7.49 -27.03 -1.77
N ASP A 160 6.91 -26.25 -2.69
CA ASP A 160 5.54 -25.71 -2.63
C ASP A 160 5.30 -24.70 -1.49
N GLN A 161 6.28 -24.41 -0.64
CA GLN A 161 6.15 -23.55 0.54
C GLN A 161 6.78 -22.17 0.34
N GLN A 162 6.16 -21.17 0.97
CA GLN A 162 6.77 -19.85 1.12
C GLN A 162 7.94 -19.88 2.11
N ILE A 163 9.10 -19.42 1.64
CA ILE A 163 10.29 -19.15 2.43
C ILE A 163 10.61 -17.65 2.38
N GLU A 164 10.77 -17.05 3.54
CA GLU A 164 11.10 -15.63 3.71
C GLU A 164 12.62 -15.42 3.70
N LYS A 165 13.09 -14.46 2.90
CA LYS A 165 14.49 -13.98 2.88
C LYS A 165 14.53 -12.46 3.06
N PRO A 166 15.63 -11.87 3.56
CA PRO A 166 15.78 -10.42 3.60
C PRO A 166 15.68 -9.81 2.18
N ASP A 167 14.99 -8.66 2.05
CA ASP A 167 14.86 -7.94 0.78
C ASP A 167 15.93 -6.85 0.67
N GLU A 168 17.11 -7.21 0.16
CA GLU A 168 18.30 -6.36 0.11
C GLU A 168 18.28 -5.33 -1.05
N TRP A 169 17.25 -4.51 -1.12
CA TRP A 169 17.05 -3.55 -2.22
C TRP A 169 18.08 -2.42 -2.30
N HIS A 170 18.79 -2.14 -1.20
CA HIS A 170 19.73 -1.02 -1.10
C HIS A 170 21.10 -1.41 -0.49
N SER A 171 21.45 -2.70 -0.44
CA SER A 171 22.75 -3.19 0.05
C SER A 171 23.95 -2.61 -0.71
N ALA A 172 23.74 -2.11 -1.94
CA ALA A 172 24.73 -1.39 -2.76
C ALA A 172 24.58 0.16 -2.71
N ALA A 173 23.87 0.71 -1.73
CA ALA A 173 23.41 2.10 -1.66
C ALA A 173 22.51 2.52 -2.85
N SER A 174 21.20 2.65 -2.60
CA SER A 174 20.26 3.08 -3.64
C SER A 174 20.65 4.46 -4.20
N PRO A 175 20.78 4.64 -5.54
CA PRO A 175 21.18 5.92 -6.12
C PRO A 175 20.14 7.01 -5.89
N TRP A 176 18.91 6.67 -5.55
CA TRP A 176 17.80 7.59 -5.32
C TRP A 176 17.82 8.28 -3.96
N ILE A 177 18.47 7.67 -2.96
CA ILE A 177 18.46 8.18 -1.59
C ILE A 177 19.51 9.28 -1.42
N ILE A 178 19.10 10.42 -0.86
CA ILE A 178 20.01 11.47 -0.38
C ILE A 178 19.96 11.50 1.14
N GLN A 179 21.09 11.23 1.79
CA GLN A 179 21.18 11.24 3.25
C GLN A 179 21.46 12.66 3.76
N HIS A 180 20.86 13.03 4.90
CA HIS A 180 21.10 14.31 5.57
C HIS A 180 21.59 14.13 7.02
N PRO A 181 22.84 13.66 7.24
CA PRO A 181 23.37 13.47 8.60
C PRO A 181 23.43 14.76 9.43
N SER A 182 23.65 15.91 8.81
CA SER A 182 23.64 17.22 9.48
C SER A 182 22.26 17.64 10.01
N GLN A 183 21.22 16.89 9.64
CA GLN A 183 19.83 17.11 10.02
C GLN A 183 19.34 16.07 11.04
N SER A 184 20.26 15.32 11.66
CA SER A 184 19.92 14.28 12.62
C SER A 184 19.17 14.84 13.82
N MET A 185 18.19 14.08 14.31
CA MET A 185 17.28 14.50 15.38
C MET A 185 17.43 13.58 16.58
N ILE A 186 17.43 14.17 17.78
CA ILE A 186 17.43 13.43 19.04
C ILE A 186 15.99 13.06 19.39
N ILE A 187 15.73 11.76 19.51
CA ILE A 187 14.41 11.20 19.82
C ILE A 187 14.47 10.51 21.19
N PRO A 188 13.89 11.11 22.25
CA PRO A 188 13.91 10.53 23.59
C PRO A 188 12.90 9.38 23.72
N ILE A 189 13.29 8.30 24.38
CA ILE A 189 12.45 7.16 24.78
C ILE A 189 12.80 6.71 26.21
N TYR A 190 11.92 5.95 26.86
CA TYR A 190 12.02 5.54 28.27
C TYR A 190 12.16 6.73 29.23
N GLY A 191 12.85 6.55 30.36
CA GLY A 191 13.03 7.57 31.38
C GLY A 191 11.88 7.65 32.38
N ARG A 192 11.80 8.76 33.09
CA ARG A 192 10.80 9.00 34.15
C ARG A 192 10.31 10.43 34.15
N ILE A 193 9.17 10.66 34.79
CA ILE A 193 8.64 12.02 35.00
C ILE A 193 9.03 12.49 36.39
N GLU A 194 9.70 13.64 36.44
CA GLU A 194 9.90 14.39 37.66
C GLU A 194 8.82 15.47 37.77
N HIS A 195 8.09 15.44 38.88
CA HIS A 195 6.98 16.35 39.13
C HIS A 195 7.52 17.64 39.75
N GLY A 196 7.33 18.76 39.06
CA GLY A 196 7.76 20.09 39.52
C GLY A 196 6.67 21.14 39.34
N PHE A 197 6.95 22.33 39.86
CA PHE A 197 6.14 23.53 39.66
C PHE A 197 7.04 24.65 39.13
N ASP A 198 6.52 25.48 38.23
CA ASP A 198 7.23 26.67 37.76
C ASP A 198 7.24 27.80 38.80
N ALA A 199 7.90 28.91 38.48
CA ALA A 199 8.00 30.07 39.37
C ALA A 199 6.65 30.75 39.66
N GLN A 200 5.62 30.46 38.85
CA GLN A 200 4.26 30.96 38.99
C GLN A 200 3.34 29.97 39.74
N GLY A 201 3.86 28.81 40.16
CA GLY A 201 3.13 27.76 40.86
C GLY A 201 2.33 26.83 39.95
N ASN A 202 2.50 26.90 38.63
CA ASN A 202 1.85 25.97 37.71
C ASN A 202 2.61 24.65 37.67
N TYR A 203 1.88 23.55 37.54
CA TYR A 203 2.46 22.23 37.39
C TYR A 203 3.31 22.13 36.12
N ASN A 204 4.58 21.76 36.26
CA ASN A 204 5.57 21.68 35.20
C ASN A 204 6.29 20.32 35.27
N PRO A 205 5.75 19.26 34.64
CA PRO A 205 6.38 17.96 34.61
C PRO A 205 7.62 17.97 33.72
N MET A 206 8.70 17.37 34.19
CA MET A 206 9.94 17.20 33.44
C MET A 206 10.12 15.73 33.10
N TRP A 207 10.17 15.41 31.80
CA TRP A 207 10.61 14.11 31.35
C TRP A 207 12.14 14.06 31.46
N LEU A 208 12.72 13.09 32.16
CA LEU A 208 14.17 13.00 32.42
C LEU A 208 14.63 11.54 32.30
N GLU A 209 15.96 11.34 32.28
CA GLU A 209 16.60 10.01 32.21
C GLU A 209 16.19 9.19 30.99
N TRP A 210 15.87 9.87 29.89
CA TRP A 210 15.56 9.22 28.62
C TRP A 210 16.80 8.52 28.05
N LYS A 211 16.57 7.43 27.31
CA LYS A 211 17.50 6.94 26.30
C LYS A 211 17.28 7.73 25.00
N VAL A 212 18.34 7.93 24.24
CA VAL A 212 18.30 8.67 22.98
C VAL A 212 18.38 7.71 21.79
N LEU A 213 17.50 7.92 20.81
CA LEU A 213 17.66 7.44 19.45
C LEU A 213 18.04 8.61 18.54
N LEU A 214 18.83 8.37 17.50
CA LEU A 214 19.07 9.35 16.44
C LEU A 214 18.20 9.05 15.23
N GLY A 215 17.38 10.01 14.83
CA GLY A 215 16.64 9.99 13.58
C GLY A 215 17.41 10.70 12.47
N VAL A 216 17.92 9.94 11.49
CA VAL A 216 18.66 10.49 10.35
C VAL A 216 17.73 10.60 9.13
N PRO A 217 17.47 11.81 8.60
CA PRO A 217 16.63 11.97 7.42
C PRO A 217 17.29 11.49 6.14
N ASN A 218 16.51 10.81 5.31
CA ASN A 218 16.87 10.36 3.98
C ASN A 218 15.78 10.82 3.01
N ASP A 219 16.15 11.56 1.97
CA ASP A 219 15.22 12.09 0.99
C ASP A 219 15.13 11.19 -0.25
N TYR A 220 13.90 11.04 -0.72
CA TYR A 220 13.53 10.43 -1.98
C TYR A 220 12.59 11.39 -2.71
N TYR A 221 12.83 11.69 -3.99
CA TYR A 221 12.00 12.63 -4.74
C TYR A 221 10.99 11.91 -5.61
N VAL A 222 9.74 12.38 -5.57
CA VAL A 222 8.63 11.84 -6.35
C VAL A 222 8.20 12.92 -7.34
N SER A 223 8.40 12.62 -8.63
CA SER A 223 7.98 13.49 -9.73
C SER A 223 6.48 13.35 -9.99
N GLY A 224 5.82 14.47 -10.32
CA GLY A 224 4.50 14.50 -10.92
C GLY A 224 4.57 14.36 -12.44
N GLY A 225 3.45 14.00 -13.06
CA GLY A 225 3.35 13.92 -14.52
C GLY A 225 3.60 15.27 -15.20
N GLU A 226 4.22 15.23 -16.38
CA GLU A 226 4.46 16.38 -17.27
C GLU A 226 5.24 17.54 -16.63
N ASP A 227 6.27 17.24 -15.85
CA ASP A 227 7.21 18.22 -15.24
C ASP A 227 6.54 19.30 -14.36
N LYS A 228 5.35 19.02 -13.81
CA LYS A 228 4.57 20.01 -13.02
C LYS A 228 5.21 20.34 -11.67
N GLY A 229 5.47 19.30 -10.87
CA GLY A 229 5.97 19.45 -9.51
C GLY A 229 6.74 18.21 -9.05
N VAL A 230 7.64 18.41 -8.09
CA VAL A 230 8.37 17.33 -7.43
C VAL A 230 8.17 17.47 -5.93
N ASN A 231 7.65 16.42 -5.30
CA ASN A 231 7.48 16.36 -3.85
C ASN A 231 8.53 15.45 -3.20
N ARG A 232 8.76 15.69 -1.91
CA ARG A 232 9.73 14.94 -1.09
C ARG A 232 9.03 13.82 -0.34
N LEU A 233 9.52 12.60 -0.47
CA LEU A 233 9.30 11.51 0.46
C LEU A 233 10.50 11.44 1.41
N ARG A 234 10.27 11.77 2.69
CA ARG A 234 11.28 11.75 3.74
C ARG A 234 11.20 10.45 4.53
N LEU A 235 12.31 9.73 4.57
CA LEU A 235 12.44 8.43 5.20
C LEU A 235 13.45 8.52 6.36
N TYR A 236 13.06 8.11 7.55
CA TYR A 236 13.93 8.17 8.72
C TYR A 236 14.68 6.86 8.92
N HIS A 237 15.98 6.96 9.11
CA HIS A 237 16.85 5.85 9.53
C HIS A 237 17.18 6.02 11.02
N ALA A 238 17.02 4.96 11.79
CA ALA A 238 17.37 4.96 13.20
C ALA A 238 18.86 4.61 13.37
N ALA A 239 19.61 5.54 13.95
CA ALA A 239 21.01 5.36 14.29
C ALA A 239 21.19 5.43 15.82
N ALA A 240 22.30 4.86 16.29
CA ALA A 240 22.68 4.91 17.70
C ALA A 240 23.35 6.25 18.03
N SER A 241 23.10 6.80 19.23
CA SER A 241 23.82 7.98 19.73
C SER A 241 25.30 7.66 19.98
N ASP A 242 25.57 6.48 20.55
CA ASP A 242 26.91 5.93 20.75
C ASP A 242 27.02 4.60 20.00
N SER A 243 27.84 4.57 18.96
CA SER A 243 27.93 3.41 18.07
C SER A 243 28.83 2.28 18.62
N PHE A 244 29.63 2.55 19.65
CA PHE A 244 30.68 1.66 20.11
C PHE A 244 31.20 2.02 21.51
N ASP A 245 31.17 1.07 22.46
CA ASP A 245 31.83 1.21 23.76
C ASP A 245 33.23 0.56 23.72
N ILE A 246 34.26 1.40 23.68
CA ILE A 246 35.66 0.94 23.62
C ILE A 246 36.13 0.27 24.92
N LEU A 247 35.54 0.60 26.07
CA LEU A 247 35.94 0.03 27.35
C LEU A 247 35.44 -1.42 27.45
N ILE A 248 34.17 -1.66 27.08
CA ILE A 248 33.59 -3.00 27.00
C ILE A 248 34.31 -3.84 25.94
N PHE A 249 34.63 -3.25 24.78
CA PHE A 249 35.38 -3.92 23.72
C PHE A 249 36.77 -4.37 24.18
N ASN A 250 37.51 -3.48 24.86
CA ASN A 250 38.85 -3.79 25.39
C ASN A 250 38.83 -4.83 26.52
N GLN A 251 37.67 -5.07 27.14
CA GLN A 251 37.47 -6.16 28.12
C GLN A 251 37.13 -7.50 27.46
N GLY A 252 36.97 -7.55 26.14
CA GLY A 252 36.75 -8.77 25.36
C GLY A 252 35.27 -9.10 25.09
N ASP A 253 34.31 -8.30 25.58
CA ASP A 253 32.89 -8.49 25.28
C ASP A 253 32.46 -7.69 24.04
N TYR A 254 32.85 -8.22 22.87
CA TYR A 254 32.63 -7.56 21.59
C TYR A 254 31.14 -7.40 21.22
N LEU A 255 30.26 -8.29 21.69
CA LEU A 255 28.83 -8.23 21.40
C LEU A 255 28.15 -7.13 22.21
N GLN A 256 28.48 -7.01 23.50
CA GLN A 256 27.93 -5.96 24.34
C GLN A 256 28.45 -4.58 23.91
N ALA A 257 29.70 -4.48 23.46
CA ALA A 257 30.31 -3.23 22.96
C ALA A 257 29.56 -2.59 21.78
N VAL A 258 28.76 -3.37 21.04
CA VAL A 258 27.91 -2.90 19.93
C VAL A 258 26.42 -3.12 20.18
N GLY A 259 26.03 -3.61 21.36
CA GLY A 259 24.66 -4.02 21.66
C GLY A 259 23.64 -2.89 21.55
N GLU A 260 23.99 -1.69 22.04
CA GLU A 260 23.13 -0.51 21.95
C GLU A 260 22.92 -0.05 20.50
N LYS A 261 23.96 -0.19 19.67
CA LYS A 261 23.89 0.08 18.25
C LYS A 261 22.92 -0.84 17.54
N ILE A 262 23.05 -2.14 17.78
CA ILE A 262 22.17 -3.16 17.20
C ILE A 262 20.70 -2.91 17.59
N GLY A 263 20.45 -2.60 18.86
CA GLY A 263 19.09 -2.34 19.35
C GLY A 263 18.43 -1.12 18.67
N SER A 264 19.18 -0.04 18.49
CA SER A 264 18.66 1.20 17.89
C SER A 264 18.42 1.05 16.38
N GLU A 265 19.31 0.35 15.67
CA GLU A 265 19.18 0.14 14.22
C GLU A 265 18.00 -0.78 13.85
N ASN A 266 17.60 -1.69 14.75
CA ASN A 266 16.48 -2.61 14.52
C ASN A 266 15.16 -1.89 14.18
N ILE A 267 14.97 -0.65 14.63
CA ILE A 267 13.80 0.18 14.35
C ILE A 267 13.62 0.39 12.85
N SER A 268 14.70 0.52 12.09
CA SER A 268 14.65 0.71 10.63
C SER A 268 15.04 -0.51 9.82
N LYS A 269 15.08 -1.72 10.41
CA LYS A 269 15.44 -2.94 9.66
C LYS A 269 14.28 -3.54 8.88
N ILE A 270 13.19 -3.86 9.56
CA ILE A 270 12.07 -4.62 9.01
C ILE A 270 10.75 -3.86 9.20
N LEU A 271 9.93 -3.85 8.16
CA LEU A 271 8.55 -3.38 8.19
C LEU A 271 7.65 -4.43 8.85
N TYR A 272 6.81 -4.02 9.80
CA TYR A 272 5.92 -4.90 10.56
C TYR A 272 6.64 -6.09 11.22
N PRO A 273 7.56 -5.83 12.17
CA PRO A 273 8.16 -6.91 12.95
C PRO A 273 7.08 -7.70 13.70
N SER A 274 7.33 -9.00 13.90
CA SER A 274 6.42 -9.88 14.64
C SER A 274 6.14 -9.35 16.04
N ASP A 275 4.87 -9.12 16.38
CA ASP A 275 4.40 -8.52 17.64
C ASP A 275 3.70 -9.51 18.58
N GLU A 276 3.86 -10.82 18.34
CA GLU A 276 3.36 -11.88 19.24
C GLU A 276 4.07 -11.89 20.61
N ILE A 277 5.33 -11.45 20.66
CA ILE A 277 6.13 -11.37 21.89
C ILE A 277 6.28 -9.90 22.34
N LEU A 278 6.51 -9.69 23.64
CA LEU A 278 6.58 -8.35 24.23
C LEU A 278 7.64 -7.46 23.58
N SER A 279 8.82 -7.99 23.26
CA SER A 279 9.89 -7.25 22.58
C SER A 279 9.50 -6.81 21.16
N GLY A 280 8.67 -7.61 20.48
CA GLY A 280 8.10 -7.27 19.17
C GLY A 280 7.09 -6.14 19.25
N LYS A 281 6.18 -6.20 20.24
CA LYS A 281 5.23 -5.12 20.55
C LYS A 281 5.94 -3.81 20.86
N GLU A 282 6.97 -3.88 21.69
CA GLU A 282 7.80 -2.73 22.04
C GLU A 282 8.51 -2.15 20.81
N LEU A 283 9.10 -2.99 19.95
CA LEU A 283 9.76 -2.54 18.73
C LEU A 283 8.77 -1.83 17.79
N ARG A 284 7.57 -2.39 17.59
CA ARG A 284 6.53 -1.80 16.74
C ARG A 284 6.05 -0.45 17.29
N LEU A 285 5.75 -0.35 18.59
CA LEU A 285 5.40 0.94 19.22
C LEU A 285 6.56 1.95 19.13
N THR A 286 7.81 1.48 19.27
CA THR A 286 9.01 2.33 19.11
C THR A 286 9.14 2.84 17.67
N GLN A 287 8.85 2.02 16.66
CA GLN A 287 8.82 2.45 15.25
C GLN A 287 7.77 3.54 15.00
N GLU A 288 6.55 3.33 15.51
CA GLU A 288 5.46 4.30 15.39
C GLU A 288 5.82 5.63 16.04
N TYR A 289 6.32 5.59 17.28
CA TYR A 289 6.77 6.78 17.99
C TYR A 289 7.95 7.47 17.28
N PHE A 290 8.94 6.70 16.83
CA PHE A 290 10.11 7.20 16.11
C PHE A 290 9.70 7.97 14.85
N LEU A 291 8.76 7.43 14.07
CA LEU A 291 8.21 8.09 12.89
C LEU A 291 7.56 9.43 13.24
N VAL A 292 6.65 9.44 14.23
CA VAL A 292 5.91 10.67 14.59
C VAL A 292 6.82 11.72 15.21
N ALA A 293 7.75 11.34 16.07
CA ALA A 293 8.69 12.25 16.72
C ALA A 293 9.64 12.89 15.69
N CYS A 294 10.22 12.10 14.79
CA CYS A 294 11.03 12.64 13.69
C CYS A 294 10.21 13.57 12.79
N THR A 295 8.95 13.24 12.52
CA THR A 295 8.06 14.06 11.69
C THR A 295 7.75 15.40 12.33
N VAL A 296 7.44 15.45 13.63
CA VAL A 296 7.20 16.72 14.34
C VAL A 296 8.43 17.61 14.32
N ARG A 297 9.62 17.05 14.57
CA ARG A 297 10.88 17.80 14.52
C ARG A 297 11.14 18.36 13.12
N ASP A 298 10.88 17.57 12.07
CA ASP A 298 11.05 18.01 10.69
C ASP A 298 10.05 19.10 10.28
N LEU A 299 8.78 18.90 10.63
CA LEU A 299 7.70 19.84 10.40
C LEU A 299 7.98 21.19 11.07
N LEU A 300 8.40 21.18 12.33
CA LEU A 300 8.71 22.41 13.06
C LEU A 300 9.92 23.12 12.46
N ARG A 301 10.95 22.38 12.05
CA ARG A 301 12.10 22.98 11.37
C ARG A 301 11.71 23.64 10.06
N ASP A 302 10.89 22.98 9.24
CA ASP A 302 10.40 23.56 7.98
C ASP A 302 9.51 24.79 8.28
N PHE A 303 8.64 24.71 9.30
CA PHE A 303 7.80 25.83 9.74
C PHE A 303 8.63 27.04 10.18
N PHE A 304 9.63 26.85 11.04
CA PHE A 304 10.47 27.94 11.57
C PHE A 304 11.43 28.54 10.54
N ALA A 305 11.62 27.90 9.38
CA ALA A 305 12.32 28.51 8.26
C ALA A 305 11.49 29.62 7.59
N GLU A 306 10.17 29.62 7.75
CA GLU A 306 9.22 30.53 7.07
C GLU A 306 8.41 31.39 8.05
N HIS A 307 8.24 30.94 9.29
CA HIS A 307 7.39 31.55 10.31
C HIS A 307 8.08 31.62 11.68
N GLN A 308 7.71 32.60 12.51
CA GLN A 308 8.28 32.75 13.86
C GLN A 308 7.29 32.43 14.98
N ASP A 309 5.99 32.56 14.73
CA ASP A 309 4.95 32.31 15.73
C ASP A 309 4.30 30.94 15.52
N ILE A 310 4.60 29.99 16.40
CA ILE A 310 4.09 28.61 16.34
C ILE A 310 2.56 28.53 16.34
N ARG A 311 1.84 29.55 16.82
CA ARG A 311 0.37 29.58 16.80
C ARG A 311 -0.20 29.52 15.39
N ARG A 312 0.59 29.90 14.38
CA ARG A 312 0.23 29.85 12.96
C ARG A 312 0.38 28.45 12.34
N LEU A 313 0.75 27.45 13.13
CA LEU A 313 0.97 26.09 12.63
C LEU A 313 -0.24 25.49 11.91
N PRO A 314 -1.49 25.58 12.41
CA PRO A 314 -2.64 24.95 11.75
C PRO A 314 -3.01 25.58 10.40
N GLU A 315 -2.65 26.86 10.19
CA GLU A 315 -2.84 27.55 8.91
C GLU A 315 -1.77 27.16 7.90
N TRP A 316 -0.57 26.78 8.34
CA TRP A 316 0.56 26.44 7.48
C TRP A 316 0.73 24.92 7.24
N ALA A 317 0.40 24.06 8.20
CA ALA A 317 0.55 22.61 8.09
C ALA A 317 -0.79 21.86 8.17
N ALA A 318 -0.94 20.82 7.36
CA ALA A 318 -1.95 19.77 7.51
C ALA A 318 -1.22 18.42 7.71
N VAL A 319 -1.44 17.77 8.85
CA VAL A 319 -0.88 16.45 9.16
C VAL A 319 -1.94 15.40 8.89
N HIS A 320 -1.63 14.44 8.03
CA HIS A 320 -2.53 13.35 7.68
C HIS A 320 -2.04 12.02 8.25
N ILE A 321 -2.89 11.40 9.06
CA ILE A 321 -2.67 10.14 9.78
C ILE A 321 -3.24 9.01 8.92
N ASN A 322 -2.36 8.25 8.27
CA ASN A 322 -2.74 7.12 7.41
C ASN A 322 -2.83 5.82 8.23
N ASP A 323 -4.05 5.42 8.59
CA ASP A 323 -4.36 4.34 9.55
C ASP A 323 -3.86 4.64 10.98
N THR A 324 -3.99 3.71 11.93
CA THR A 324 -3.70 4.01 13.35
C THR A 324 -2.22 4.13 13.71
N HIS A 325 -1.30 3.66 12.86
CA HIS A 325 0.13 3.59 13.20
C HIS A 325 0.74 4.95 13.62
N PRO A 326 0.52 6.08 12.90
CA PRO A 326 1.05 7.37 13.33
C PRO A 326 0.11 8.13 14.29
N ALA A 327 -0.86 7.48 14.95
CA ALA A 327 -1.83 8.19 15.82
C ALA A 327 -1.18 8.90 17.03
N LEU A 328 0.01 8.46 17.46
CA LEU A 328 0.80 9.14 18.50
C LEU A 328 1.21 10.58 18.12
N ILE A 329 1.12 10.97 16.84
CA ILE A 329 1.39 12.35 16.39
C ILE A 329 0.53 13.37 17.12
N VAL A 330 -0.71 13.00 17.48
CA VAL A 330 -1.62 13.84 18.27
C VAL A 330 -1.00 14.19 19.62
N VAL A 331 -0.43 13.18 20.29
CA VAL A 331 0.12 13.34 21.64
C VAL A 331 1.50 13.98 21.59
N GLU A 332 2.31 13.68 20.57
CA GLU A 332 3.63 14.29 20.40
C GLU A 332 3.53 15.79 20.07
N LEU A 333 2.57 16.20 19.23
CA LEU A 333 2.29 17.63 19.01
C LEU A 333 1.88 18.32 20.31
N MET A 334 0.99 17.70 21.10
CA MET A 334 0.62 18.22 22.42
C MET A 334 1.82 18.35 23.35
N ARG A 335 2.69 17.33 23.40
CA ARG A 335 3.91 17.34 24.22
C ARG A 335 4.81 18.51 23.83
N VAL A 336 5.09 18.68 22.54
CA VAL A 336 5.97 19.74 22.07
C VAL A 336 5.37 21.12 22.32
N LEU A 337 4.09 21.32 22.00
CA LEU A 337 3.41 22.60 22.19
C LEU A 337 3.35 23.01 23.67
N VAL A 338 3.01 22.08 24.57
CA VAL A 338 2.87 22.35 26.01
C VAL A 338 4.23 22.43 26.70
N ASP A 339 5.08 21.42 26.53
CA ASP A 339 6.28 21.26 27.34
C ASP A 339 7.44 22.13 26.81
N GLU A 340 7.57 22.27 25.49
CA GLU A 340 8.71 22.98 24.87
C GLU A 340 8.37 24.43 24.50
N TYR A 341 7.20 24.65 23.89
CA TYR A 341 6.77 26.00 23.45
C TYR A 341 5.87 26.72 24.44
N ARG A 342 5.53 26.09 25.58
CA ARG A 342 4.75 26.68 26.68
C ARG A 342 3.39 27.24 26.23
N ILE A 343 2.77 26.59 25.26
CA ILE A 343 1.40 26.89 24.83
C ILE A 343 0.42 26.32 25.86
N GLY A 344 -0.57 27.13 26.26
CA GLY A 344 -1.59 26.70 27.21
C GLY A 344 -2.38 25.50 26.67
N TRP A 345 -2.84 24.61 27.57
CA TRP A 345 -3.46 23.34 27.20
C TRP A 345 -4.56 23.47 26.15
N ASP A 346 -5.54 24.36 26.38
CA ASP A 346 -6.71 24.48 25.50
C ASP A 346 -6.33 25.03 24.12
N GLU A 347 -5.36 25.93 24.05
CA GLU A 347 -4.81 26.45 22.80
C GLU A 347 -4.02 25.37 22.05
N ALA A 348 -3.14 24.63 22.75
CA ALA A 348 -2.36 23.53 22.18
C ALA A 348 -3.25 22.41 21.63
N TRP A 349 -4.31 22.05 22.37
CA TRP A 349 -5.28 21.03 21.95
C TRP A 349 -6.07 21.49 20.73
N SER A 350 -6.49 22.76 20.70
CA SER A 350 -7.16 23.34 19.53
C SER A 350 -6.25 23.34 18.29
N MET A 351 -4.99 23.75 18.44
CA MET A 351 -4.00 23.71 17.37
C MET A 351 -3.77 22.29 16.84
N THR A 352 -3.58 21.32 17.74
CA THR A 352 -3.39 19.91 17.39
C THR A 352 -4.56 19.37 16.58
N CYS A 353 -5.80 19.56 17.08
CA CYS A 353 -7.01 19.11 16.39
C CYS A 353 -7.18 19.74 15.00
N ARG A 354 -6.90 21.04 14.84
CA ARG A 354 -6.96 21.74 13.54
C ARG A 354 -5.86 21.31 12.56
N THR A 355 -4.75 20.76 13.08
CA THR A 355 -3.61 20.32 12.27
C THR A 355 -3.80 18.88 11.78
N CYS A 356 -4.37 17.99 12.59
CA CYS A 356 -4.44 16.55 12.31
C CYS A 356 -5.75 16.10 11.64
N SER A 357 -5.64 15.17 10.68
CA SER A 357 -6.76 14.47 10.04
C SER A 357 -6.45 12.97 9.96
N PHE A 358 -7.47 12.09 9.96
CA PHE A 358 -7.30 10.64 10.08
C PHE A 358 -8.06 9.86 9.00
N THR A 359 -7.38 8.98 8.28
CA THR A 359 -8.01 7.98 7.42
C THR A 359 -7.98 6.61 8.10
N ASN A 360 -9.14 5.96 8.22
CA ASN A 360 -9.22 4.56 8.64
C ASN A 360 -9.25 3.63 7.41
N HIS A 361 -8.47 2.55 7.45
CA HIS A 361 -8.33 1.57 6.36
C HIS A 361 -8.85 0.18 6.70
N THR A 362 -9.43 -0.02 7.89
CA THR A 362 -9.84 -1.34 8.37
C THR A 362 -11.01 -1.26 9.34
N LEU A 363 -11.94 -2.19 9.17
CA LEU A 363 -13.05 -2.46 10.10
C LEU A 363 -12.75 -3.65 11.02
N MET A 364 -11.68 -4.40 10.75
CA MET A 364 -11.37 -5.63 11.48
C MET A 364 -10.89 -5.28 12.89
N PRO A 365 -11.59 -5.71 13.95
CA PRO A 365 -11.23 -5.38 15.34
C PRO A 365 -9.80 -5.76 15.70
N GLU A 366 -9.31 -6.89 15.17
CA GLU A 366 -7.94 -7.37 15.35
C GLU A 366 -6.87 -6.47 14.71
N ALA A 367 -7.25 -5.63 13.75
CA ALA A 367 -6.36 -4.67 13.09
C ALA A 367 -6.43 -3.27 13.71
N LEU A 368 -7.35 -3.01 14.64
CA LEU A 368 -7.44 -1.74 15.36
C LEU A 368 -6.42 -1.75 16.51
N GLU A 369 -5.33 -1.02 16.33
CA GLU A 369 -4.20 -1.07 17.25
C GLU A 369 -4.58 -0.64 18.67
N CYS A 370 -4.20 -1.49 19.63
CA CYS A 370 -4.32 -1.21 21.06
C CYS A 370 -3.01 -1.55 21.77
N TRP A 371 -2.55 -0.66 22.65
CA TRP A 371 -1.27 -0.81 23.35
C TRP A 371 -1.47 -0.97 24.86
N SER A 372 -0.83 -1.96 25.48
CA SER A 372 -0.80 -2.13 26.93
C SER A 372 -0.28 -0.86 27.60
N LEU A 373 -1.02 -0.32 28.59
CA LEU A 373 -0.58 0.88 29.29
C LEU A 373 0.75 0.72 30.01
N PRO A 374 1.05 -0.42 30.69
CA PRO A 374 2.41 -0.69 31.18
C PRO A 374 3.51 -0.55 30.12
N LEU A 375 3.24 -0.97 28.87
CA LEU A 375 4.19 -0.82 27.78
C LEU A 375 4.36 0.67 27.39
N VAL A 376 3.26 1.41 27.26
CA VAL A 376 3.28 2.84 26.94
C VAL A 376 3.94 3.65 28.06
N GLU A 377 3.66 3.33 29.33
CA GLU A 377 4.26 3.98 30.49
C GLU A 377 5.77 3.82 30.50
N ARG A 378 6.24 2.60 30.28
CA ARG A 378 7.68 2.31 30.27
C ARG A 378 8.39 3.03 29.13
N LEU A 379 7.81 3.02 27.92
CA LEU A 379 8.46 3.59 26.74
C LEU A 379 8.29 5.11 26.63
N LEU A 380 7.11 5.63 26.97
CA LEU A 380 6.66 7.00 26.72
C LEU A 380 5.87 7.55 27.92
N PRO A 381 6.51 7.69 29.10
CA PRO A 381 5.80 8.05 30.33
C PRO A 381 5.13 9.43 30.26
N ARG A 382 5.72 10.38 29.51
CA ARG A 382 5.13 11.72 29.34
C ARG A 382 3.88 11.67 28.46
N HIS A 383 3.93 10.90 27.37
CA HIS A 383 2.78 10.72 26.48
C HIS A 383 1.63 10.06 27.21
N LEU A 384 1.89 9.11 28.11
CA LEU A 384 0.83 8.51 28.93
C LEU A 384 0.13 9.53 29.83
N GLN A 385 0.85 10.44 30.47
CA GLN A 385 0.24 11.53 31.25
C GLN A 385 -0.65 12.42 30.39
N LEU A 386 -0.18 12.79 29.20
CA LEU A 386 -0.95 13.60 28.25
C LEU A 386 -2.20 12.85 27.76
N ILE A 387 -2.10 11.55 27.48
CA ILE A 387 -3.22 10.69 27.09
C ILE A 387 -4.28 10.66 28.20
N TYR A 388 -3.88 10.50 29.47
CA TYR A 388 -4.81 10.53 30.58
C TYR A 388 -5.51 11.88 30.71
N GLU A 389 -4.79 12.98 30.55
CA GLU A 389 -5.36 14.33 30.62
C GLU A 389 -6.33 14.61 29.45
N ILE A 390 -5.96 14.21 28.21
CA ILE A 390 -6.85 14.27 27.05
C ILE A 390 -8.13 13.48 27.32
N ASN A 391 -7.99 12.23 27.80
CA ASN A 391 -9.11 11.36 28.09
C ASN A 391 -10.02 11.96 29.18
N HIS A 392 -9.43 12.44 30.28
CA HIS A 392 -10.16 13.03 31.40
C HIS A 392 -10.99 14.26 30.98
N ARG A 393 -10.37 15.20 30.26
CA ARG A 393 -11.05 16.41 29.77
C ARG A 393 -12.15 16.09 28.77
N PHE A 394 -11.90 15.17 27.85
CA PHE A 394 -12.89 14.75 26.87
C PHE A 394 -14.10 14.10 27.54
N LEU A 395 -13.88 13.10 28.41
CA LEU A 395 -14.96 12.40 29.10
C LEU A 395 -15.74 13.33 30.05
N THR A 396 -15.07 14.28 30.68
CA THR A 396 -15.74 15.30 31.51
C THR A 396 -16.60 16.23 30.68
N THR A 397 -16.12 16.62 29.48
CA THR A 397 -16.90 17.44 28.54
C THR A 397 -18.13 16.69 28.04
N VAL A 398 -17.98 15.41 27.69
CA VAL A 398 -19.10 14.54 27.27
C VAL A 398 -20.10 14.36 28.40
N SER A 399 -19.64 14.05 29.61
CA SER A 399 -20.50 13.86 30.78
C SER A 399 -21.34 15.11 31.11
N ARG A 400 -20.75 16.31 31.00
CA ARG A 400 -21.47 17.58 31.20
C ARG A 400 -22.47 17.88 30.09
N ARG A 401 -22.16 17.52 28.84
CA ARG A 401 -23.01 17.80 27.67
C ARG A 401 -24.15 16.79 27.52
N TYR A 402 -23.95 15.55 27.99
CA TYR A 402 -24.89 14.45 27.88
C TYR A 402 -25.07 13.73 29.24
N PRO A 403 -25.56 14.42 30.28
CA PRO A 403 -25.60 13.87 31.64
C PRO A 403 -26.44 12.59 31.74
N ASP A 404 -27.56 12.52 31.01
CA ASP A 404 -28.49 11.39 31.04
C ASP A 404 -28.00 10.17 30.22
N ASP A 405 -27.13 10.41 29.23
CA ASP A 405 -26.56 9.38 28.36
C ASP A 405 -25.09 9.05 28.71
N ALA A 406 -24.52 9.68 29.74
CA ALA A 406 -23.10 9.57 30.05
C ALA A 406 -22.69 8.13 30.34
N ALA A 407 -23.45 7.42 31.18
CA ALA A 407 -23.11 6.06 31.62
C ALA A 407 -22.86 5.07 30.46
N PRO A 408 -23.74 4.96 29.43
CA PRO A 408 -23.46 4.11 28.27
C PRO A 408 -22.43 4.68 27.28
N LEU A 409 -22.26 6.01 27.19
CA LEU A 409 -21.38 6.63 26.20
C LEU A 409 -19.89 6.56 26.58
N LEU A 410 -19.56 6.90 27.84
CA LEU A 410 -18.17 7.11 28.27
C LEU A 410 -17.25 5.89 28.04
N PRO A 411 -17.66 4.63 28.30
CA PRO A 411 -16.79 3.48 28.08
C PRO A 411 -16.37 3.29 26.62
N SER A 412 -17.27 3.56 25.66
CA SER A 412 -16.99 3.44 24.23
C SER A 412 -16.07 4.55 23.70
N LEU A 413 -16.21 5.75 24.27
CA LEU A 413 -15.50 6.96 23.88
C LEU A 413 -14.11 7.10 24.53
N SER A 414 -13.89 6.43 25.66
CA SER A 414 -12.62 6.47 26.39
C SER A 414 -11.44 6.07 25.49
N LEU A 415 -10.33 6.79 25.62
CA LEU A 415 -9.05 6.40 25.03
C LEU A 415 -8.48 5.14 25.71
N ILE A 416 -8.91 4.85 26.93
CA ILE A 416 -8.45 3.71 27.72
C ILE A 416 -9.53 2.64 27.75
N ASP A 417 -9.20 1.46 27.26
CA ASP A 417 -9.92 0.22 27.56
C ASP A 417 -9.55 -0.24 28.96
N GLU A 418 -10.56 -0.32 29.83
CA GLU A 418 -10.45 -0.76 31.22
C GLU A 418 -10.85 -2.25 31.38
N SER A 419 -11.19 -2.94 30.28
CA SER A 419 -11.49 -4.37 30.30
C SER A 419 -10.21 -5.21 30.30
N GLY A 420 -9.96 -5.91 31.42
CA GLY A 420 -8.76 -6.72 31.60
C GLY A 420 -7.50 -5.89 31.85
N GLU A 421 -6.41 -6.16 31.12
CA GLU A 421 -5.24 -5.29 31.12
C GLU A 421 -5.60 -3.95 30.48
N LYS A 422 -5.28 -2.84 31.15
CA LYS A 422 -5.57 -1.51 30.62
C LYS A 422 -4.82 -1.29 29.30
N ARG A 423 -5.54 -0.85 28.27
CA ARG A 423 -5.00 -0.62 26.93
C ARG A 423 -5.39 0.74 26.36
N LEU A 424 -4.46 1.39 25.67
CA LEU A 424 -4.70 2.58 24.86
C LEU A 424 -5.35 2.18 23.53
N ARG A 425 -6.48 2.78 23.17
CA ARG A 425 -7.20 2.57 21.90
C ARG A 425 -6.77 3.61 20.88
N MET A 426 -5.93 3.21 19.91
CA MET A 426 -5.31 4.15 18.97
C MET A 426 -6.32 4.78 18.00
N VAL A 427 -7.33 4.03 17.58
CA VAL A 427 -8.42 4.55 16.73
C VAL A 427 -9.20 5.67 17.42
N ASN A 428 -9.45 5.55 18.73
CA ASN A 428 -10.12 6.58 19.52
C ASN A 428 -9.23 7.82 19.65
N LEU A 429 -7.92 7.63 19.87
CA LEU A 429 -6.96 8.73 19.95
C LEU A 429 -6.88 9.51 18.63
N ALA A 430 -6.74 8.82 17.50
CA ALA A 430 -6.68 9.42 16.17
C ALA A 430 -7.98 10.17 15.83
N THR A 431 -9.13 9.57 16.12
CA THR A 431 -10.46 10.16 15.90
C THR A 431 -10.67 11.41 16.74
N LEU A 432 -10.32 11.36 18.02
CA LEU A 432 -10.49 12.46 18.95
C LEU A 432 -9.59 13.65 18.58
N GLY A 433 -8.32 13.38 18.30
CA GLY A 433 -7.30 14.39 17.97
C GLY A 433 -7.33 14.94 16.54
N SER A 434 -8.29 14.52 15.71
CA SER A 434 -8.40 14.96 14.32
C SER A 434 -9.65 15.80 14.07
N HIS A 435 -9.55 16.83 13.21
CA HIS A 435 -10.71 17.64 12.79
C HIS A 435 -11.59 16.95 11.72
N LYS A 436 -11.03 15.99 10.98
CA LYS A 436 -11.73 15.15 10.00
C LYS A 436 -11.29 13.69 10.10
N VAL A 437 -12.25 12.80 9.91
CA VAL A 437 -12.06 11.35 9.86
C VAL A 437 -12.70 10.83 8.58
N ASN A 438 -12.02 9.99 7.81
CA ASN A 438 -12.60 9.42 6.60
C ASN A 438 -12.37 7.93 6.44
N GLY A 439 -13.32 7.29 5.77
CA GLY A 439 -13.13 5.97 5.16
C GLY A 439 -12.66 6.09 3.71
N VAL A 440 -12.51 4.92 3.07
CA VAL A 440 -11.76 4.76 1.81
C VAL A 440 -12.61 4.22 0.63
N SER A 441 -13.90 4.06 0.88
CA SER A 441 -14.99 3.81 -0.07
C SER A 441 -16.29 4.28 0.59
N ALA A 442 -17.33 4.57 -0.21
CA ALA A 442 -18.60 5.06 0.33
C ALA A 442 -19.18 4.13 1.42
N ILE A 443 -19.29 2.83 1.13
CA ILE A 443 -19.80 1.84 2.09
C ILE A 443 -18.89 1.73 3.32
N HIS A 444 -17.57 1.78 3.14
CA HIS A 444 -16.65 1.70 4.26
C HIS A 444 -16.79 2.90 5.18
N SER A 445 -16.94 4.11 4.62
CA SER A 445 -17.17 5.33 5.41
C SER A 445 -18.47 5.25 6.21
N GLU A 446 -19.53 4.67 5.64
CA GLU A 446 -20.77 4.37 6.37
C GLU A 446 -20.52 3.36 7.50
N LEU A 447 -19.80 2.27 7.25
CA LEU A 447 -19.48 1.25 8.26
C LEU A 447 -18.58 1.81 9.38
N VAL A 448 -17.62 2.67 9.05
CA VAL A 448 -16.79 3.37 10.05
C VAL A 448 -17.68 4.23 10.95
N ARG A 449 -18.65 4.94 10.37
CA ARG A 449 -19.57 5.80 11.09
C ARG A 449 -20.55 5.00 11.96
N ASP A 450 -21.17 3.98 11.39
CA ASP A 450 -22.37 3.34 11.95
C ASP A 450 -22.05 2.10 12.79
N MET A 451 -20.91 1.44 12.53
CA MET A 451 -20.50 0.23 13.26
C MET A 451 -19.24 0.45 14.10
N LEU A 452 -18.21 1.09 13.55
CA LEU A 452 -16.90 1.19 14.22
C LEU A 452 -16.85 2.31 15.27
N LEU A 453 -17.31 3.51 14.90
CA LEU A 453 -17.25 4.72 15.72
C LEU A 453 -18.63 5.39 15.93
N PRO A 454 -19.72 4.65 16.21
CA PRO A 454 -21.07 5.21 16.25
C PRO A 454 -21.23 6.30 17.32
N GLN A 455 -20.58 6.16 18.48
CA GLN A 455 -20.65 7.17 19.53
C GLN A 455 -19.88 8.45 19.15
N PHE A 456 -18.71 8.34 18.51
CA PHE A 456 -18.00 9.52 18.01
C PHE A 456 -18.78 10.21 16.88
N SER A 457 -19.41 9.44 15.99
CA SER A 457 -20.27 9.98 14.94
C SER A 457 -21.48 10.72 15.53
N ARG A 458 -22.14 10.14 16.54
CA ARG A 458 -23.26 10.79 17.24
C ARG A 458 -22.85 12.15 17.83
N LEU A 459 -21.63 12.25 18.36
CA LEU A 459 -21.12 13.49 18.97
C LEU A 459 -20.67 14.53 17.94
N THR A 460 -20.06 14.08 16.85
CA THR A 460 -19.43 14.94 15.83
C THR A 460 -19.68 14.41 14.42
N PRO A 461 -20.93 14.45 13.92
CA PRO A 461 -21.28 13.84 12.64
C PRO A 461 -20.51 14.46 11.47
N ASP A 462 -20.34 15.79 11.47
CA ASP A 462 -19.64 16.53 10.41
C ASP A 462 -18.12 16.23 10.33
N LYS A 463 -17.56 15.54 11.33
CA LYS A 463 -16.17 15.08 11.31
C LYS A 463 -15.97 13.93 10.33
N PHE A 464 -17.00 13.11 10.09
CA PHE A 464 -16.92 11.91 9.28
C PHE A 464 -17.23 12.22 7.81
N VAL A 465 -16.25 11.99 6.93
CA VAL A 465 -16.36 12.20 5.48
C VAL A 465 -15.93 10.95 4.72
N ASN A 466 -16.10 10.93 3.41
CA ASN A 466 -15.63 9.85 2.54
C ASN A 466 -14.60 10.38 1.54
N GLN A 467 -13.51 9.64 1.36
CA GLN A 467 -12.59 9.82 0.23
C GLN A 467 -12.31 8.46 -0.37
N THR A 468 -13.04 8.13 -1.45
CA THR A 468 -12.83 6.87 -2.15
C THR A 468 -11.40 6.82 -2.70
N ASN A 469 -10.70 5.70 -2.45
CA ASN A 469 -9.35 5.49 -2.95
C ASN A 469 -9.25 5.64 -4.48
N GLY A 470 -8.05 5.93 -4.95
CA GLY A 470 -7.73 5.96 -6.38
C GLY A 470 -6.33 5.44 -6.66
N ILE A 471 -6.02 5.31 -7.95
CA ILE A 471 -4.73 4.86 -8.45
C ILE A 471 -4.12 5.88 -9.41
N SER A 472 -2.80 5.95 -9.43
CA SER A 472 -2.08 6.76 -10.43
C SER A 472 -2.23 6.13 -11.81
N HIS A 473 -2.94 6.78 -12.73
CA HIS A 473 -3.01 6.35 -14.13
C HIS A 473 -1.65 6.49 -14.84
N ARG A 474 -0.74 7.32 -14.34
CA ARG A 474 0.62 7.46 -14.88
C ARG A 474 1.38 6.14 -14.74
N ARG A 475 1.41 5.56 -13.53
CA ARG A 475 2.05 4.25 -13.33
C ARG A 475 1.21 3.10 -13.88
N TRP A 476 -0.07 3.06 -13.52
CA TRP A 476 -0.88 1.86 -13.74
C TRP A 476 -1.52 1.76 -15.12
N LEU A 477 -1.45 2.80 -15.96
CA LEU A 477 -1.90 2.73 -17.35
C LEU A 477 -0.81 3.22 -18.30
N GLN A 478 -0.28 4.43 -18.14
CA GLN A 478 0.70 4.97 -19.09
C GLN A 478 2.03 4.21 -19.09
N LEU A 479 2.57 3.90 -17.90
CA LEU A 479 3.83 3.17 -17.75
C LEU A 479 3.64 1.66 -17.93
N ALA A 480 2.63 1.09 -17.26
CA ALA A 480 2.38 -0.35 -17.30
C ALA A 480 1.87 -0.84 -18.66
N ASN A 481 1.11 0.00 -19.40
CA ASN A 481 0.46 -0.38 -20.66
C ASN A 481 0.58 0.73 -21.71
N PRO A 482 1.81 1.05 -22.15
CA PRO A 482 2.09 2.20 -23.01
C PRO A 482 1.37 2.10 -24.37
N ALA A 483 1.22 0.89 -24.92
CA ALA A 483 0.48 0.67 -26.16
C ALA A 483 -1.00 1.05 -26.05
N LEU A 484 -1.64 0.72 -24.92
CA LEU A 484 -3.03 1.11 -24.66
C LEU A 484 -3.15 2.61 -24.42
N ALA A 485 -2.25 3.19 -23.63
CA ALA A 485 -2.25 4.62 -23.37
C ALA A 485 -2.05 5.45 -24.64
N GLN A 486 -1.11 5.05 -25.51
CA GLN A 486 -0.93 5.67 -26.82
C GLN A 486 -2.20 5.57 -27.67
N PHE A 487 -2.83 4.39 -27.71
CA PHE A 487 -4.05 4.19 -28.46
C PHE A 487 -5.21 5.05 -27.95
N PHE A 488 -5.34 5.24 -26.63
CA PHE A 488 -6.31 6.19 -26.07
C PHE A 488 -6.01 7.62 -26.50
N THR A 489 -4.75 8.05 -26.48
CA THR A 489 -4.34 9.37 -26.98
C THR A 489 -4.65 9.55 -28.46
N GLU A 490 -4.51 8.51 -29.29
CA GLU A 490 -4.88 8.54 -30.71
C GLU A 490 -6.40 8.75 -30.91
N LEU A 491 -7.24 8.15 -30.04
CA LEU A 491 -8.70 8.24 -30.15
C LEU A 491 -9.28 9.55 -29.58
N ILE A 492 -8.86 9.94 -28.38
CA ILE A 492 -9.51 11.02 -27.61
C ILE A 492 -8.58 12.21 -27.33
N GLY A 493 -7.39 12.22 -27.91
CA GLY A 493 -6.37 13.26 -27.73
C GLY A 493 -5.64 13.16 -26.38
N PRO A 494 -4.55 13.93 -26.17
CA PRO A 494 -3.69 13.79 -24.98
C PRO A 494 -4.31 14.34 -23.69
N ALA A 495 -5.41 15.09 -23.76
CA ALA A 495 -5.97 15.78 -22.60
C ALA A 495 -6.45 14.84 -21.46
N TRP A 496 -6.64 13.54 -21.73
CA TRP A 496 -6.97 12.57 -20.68
C TRP A 496 -5.80 12.29 -19.72
N LEU A 497 -4.57 12.60 -20.13
CA LEU A 497 -3.37 12.47 -19.30
C LEU A 497 -3.44 13.40 -18.08
N ASP A 498 -4.03 14.58 -18.25
CA ASP A 498 -4.29 15.55 -17.18
C ASP A 498 -5.65 15.36 -16.51
N ASP A 499 -6.66 14.94 -17.29
CA ASP A 499 -8.03 14.77 -16.83
C ASP A 499 -8.56 13.38 -17.20
N PRO A 500 -8.33 12.37 -16.33
CA PRO A 500 -8.77 10.99 -16.59
C PRO A 500 -10.28 10.82 -16.78
N HIS A 501 -11.12 11.79 -16.40
CA HIS A 501 -12.56 11.71 -16.70
C HIS A 501 -12.84 11.69 -18.21
N ARG A 502 -11.93 12.20 -19.03
CA ARG A 502 -12.03 12.15 -20.49
C ARG A 502 -11.98 10.73 -21.06
N LEU A 503 -11.54 9.73 -20.28
CA LEU A 503 -11.70 8.32 -20.66
C LEU A 503 -13.16 7.97 -21.00
N ALA A 504 -14.15 8.70 -20.48
CA ALA A 504 -15.56 8.53 -20.84
C ALA A 504 -15.82 8.70 -22.34
N GLN A 505 -15.02 9.47 -23.07
CA GLN A 505 -15.13 9.66 -24.52
C GLN A 505 -14.83 8.37 -25.31
N LEU A 506 -14.11 7.40 -24.71
CA LEU A 506 -13.92 6.08 -25.31
C LEU A 506 -15.24 5.32 -25.53
N SER A 507 -16.32 5.72 -24.84
CA SER A 507 -17.63 5.11 -25.02
C SER A 507 -18.19 5.28 -26.43
N ASP A 508 -17.81 6.35 -27.14
CA ASP A 508 -18.23 6.63 -28.52
C ASP A 508 -17.66 5.61 -29.53
N TYR A 509 -16.61 4.89 -29.15
CA TYR A 509 -15.91 3.92 -30.00
C TYR A 509 -16.21 2.46 -29.65
N CYS A 510 -17.10 2.19 -28.68
CA CYS A 510 -17.39 0.83 -28.23
C CYS A 510 -17.99 -0.08 -29.31
N ASP A 511 -18.67 0.49 -30.29
CA ASP A 511 -19.29 -0.27 -31.39
C ASP A 511 -18.47 -0.25 -32.68
N ASP A 512 -17.30 0.42 -32.67
CA ASP A 512 -16.34 0.38 -33.78
C ASP A 512 -15.54 -0.93 -33.75
N ALA A 513 -15.76 -1.78 -34.75
CA ALA A 513 -15.10 -3.08 -34.87
C ALA A 513 -13.57 -2.99 -34.99
N GLN A 514 -13.03 -1.95 -35.63
CA GLN A 514 -11.59 -1.77 -35.76
C GLN A 514 -10.96 -1.37 -34.44
N VAL A 515 -11.64 -0.50 -33.68
CA VAL A 515 -11.19 -0.09 -32.34
C VAL A 515 -11.21 -1.28 -31.38
N VAL A 516 -12.31 -2.04 -31.35
CA VAL A 516 -12.44 -3.24 -30.51
C VAL A 516 -11.37 -4.28 -30.84
N ASP A 517 -11.10 -4.52 -32.12
CA ASP A 517 -10.03 -5.44 -32.53
C ASP A 517 -8.64 -4.91 -32.16
N ARG A 518 -8.41 -3.59 -32.20
CA ARG A 518 -7.15 -2.99 -31.76
C ARG A 518 -6.93 -3.18 -30.25
N VAL A 519 -7.96 -3.00 -29.42
CA VAL A 519 -7.91 -3.29 -27.98
C VAL A 519 -7.58 -4.76 -27.74
N ARG A 520 -8.21 -5.68 -28.48
CA ARG A 520 -7.91 -7.11 -28.40
C ARG A 520 -6.44 -7.40 -28.70
N ARG A 521 -5.90 -6.86 -29.81
CA ARG A 521 -4.49 -7.08 -30.18
C ARG A 521 -3.53 -6.60 -29.10
N ILE A 522 -3.77 -5.40 -28.55
CA ILE A 522 -2.97 -4.86 -27.44
C ILE A 522 -3.02 -5.80 -26.22
N LYS A 523 -4.20 -6.32 -25.86
CA LYS A 523 -4.33 -7.32 -24.78
C LYS A 523 -3.54 -8.60 -25.10
N THR A 524 -3.62 -9.12 -26.32
CA THR A 524 -2.87 -10.31 -26.74
C THR A 524 -1.36 -10.09 -26.67
N ASP A 525 -0.86 -8.91 -27.08
CA ASP A 525 0.56 -8.58 -27.00
C ASP A 525 1.05 -8.48 -25.55
N ASN A 526 0.24 -7.89 -24.66
CA ASN A 526 0.53 -7.86 -23.23
C ASN A 526 0.58 -9.27 -22.62
N LYS A 527 -0.34 -10.15 -23.04
CA LYS A 527 -0.35 -11.56 -22.61
C LYS A 527 0.88 -12.31 -23.12
N LEU A 528 1.29 -12.07 -24.36
CA LEU A 528 2.53 -12.62 -24.91
C LEU A 528 3.76 -12.15 -24.12
N ALA A 529 3.82 -10.88 -23.75
CA ALA A 529 4.91 -10.34 -22.92
C ALA A 529 4.96 -11.01 -21.54
N LEU A 530 3.81 -11.20 -20.88
CA LEU A 530 3.73 -11.95 -19.62
C LEU A 530 4.12 -13.42 -19.81
N SER A 531 3.65 -14.08 -20.87
CA SER A 531 4.02 -15.47 -21.19
C SER A 531 5.54 -15.62 -21.38
N ASN A 532 6.19 -14.66 -22.04
CA ASN A 532 7.65 -14.66 -22.24
C ASN A 532 8.40 -14.48 -20.91
N TYR A 533 7.90 -13.60 -20.03
CA TYR A 533 8.44 -13.44 -18.68
C TYR A 533 8.28 -14.73 -17.85
N VAL A 534 7.11 -15.37 -17.90
CA VAL A 534 6.87 -16.63 -17.20
C VAL A 534 7.76 -17.74 -17.76
N TYR A 535 7.97 -17.79 -19.07
CA TYR A 535 8.87 -18.75 -19.69
C TYR A 535 10.33 -18.52 -19.30
N SER A 536 10.81 -17.26 -19.27
CA SER A 536 12.20 -16.96 -18.92
C SER A 536 12.50 -17.32 -17.46
N ARG A 537 11.54 -17.10 -16.55
CA ARG A 537 11.71 -17.32 -15.10
C ARG A 537 11.41 -18.76 -14.68
N TYR A 538 10.32 -19.34 -15.15
CA TYR A 538 9.79 -20.63 -14.66
C TYR A 538 9.86 -21.75 -15.71
N ARG A 539 10.24 -21.45 -16.96
CA ARG A 539 10.25 -22.40 -18.08
C ARG A 539 8.88 -23.01 -18.39
N ILE A 540 7.81 -22.29 -18.05
CA ILE A 540 6.43 -22.68 -18.34
C ILE A 540 5.97 -21.93 -19.59
N ALA A 541 5.68 -22.65 -20.68
CA ALA A 541 5.17 -22.07 -21.92
C ALA A 541 3.65 -21.89 -21.84
N LEU A 542 3.16 -20.65 -21.95
CA LEU A 542 1.74 -20.31 -21.86
C LEU A 542 1.18 -19.89 -23.22
N ASP A 543 -0.05 -20.28 -23.52
CA ASP A 543 -0.76 -19.82 -24.72
C ASP A 543 -1.51 -18.49 -24.43
N PRO A 544 -1.10 -17.37 -25.06
CA PRO A 544 -1.72 -16.06 -24.84
C PRO A 544 -3.15 -15.95 -25.39
N MET A 545 -3.67 -16.96 -26.10
CA MET A 545 -5.07 -16.98 -26.56
C MET A 545 -6.04 -17.47 -25.48
N THR A 546 -5.55 -18.18 -24.47
CA THR A 546 -6.35 -18.66 -23.33
C THR A 546 -6.77 -17.54 -22.39
N MET A 547 -7.86 -17.69 -21.64
CA MET A 547 -8.25 -16.66 -20.67
C MET A 547 -7.24 -16.58 -19.52
N PHE A 548 -6.68 -15.39 -19.26
CA PHE A 548 -5.82 -15.13 -18.10
C PHE A 548 -6.66 -14.67 -16.91
N ASP A 549 -6.83 -15.56 -15.94
CA ASP A 549 -7.60 -15.38 -14.71
C ASP A 549 -6.65 -15.10 -13.55
N VAL A 550 -6.73 -13.93 -12.92
CA VAL A 550 -5.68 -13.43 -12.02
C VAL A 550 -6.21 -13.13 -10.61
N HIS A 551 -5.64 -13.82 -9.63
CA HIS A 551 -5.80 -13.56 -8.20
C HIS A 551 -4.48 -13.09 -7.58
N ALA A 552 -4.20 -11.78 -7.70
CA ALA A 552 -2.96 -11.16 -7.21
C ALA A 552 -3.21 -10.20 -6.05
N LYS A 553 -3.01 -10.67 -4.82
CA LYS A 553 -3.13 -9.91 -3.56
C LYS A 553 -2.51 -10.68 -2.39
N ARG A 554 -2.28 -10.01 -1.27
CA ARG A 554 -1.86 -10.63 0.00
C ARG A 554 -2.70 -11.88 0.32
N PHE A 555 -2.04 -12.94 0.77
CA PHE A 555 -2.73 -14.17 1.20
C PHE A 555 -3.36 -13.95 2.57
N HIS A 556 -4.68 -14.14 2.64
CA HIS A 556 -5.47 -14.00 3.87
C HIS A 556 -6.78 -14.77 3.71
N GLU A 557 -7.29 -15.38 4.77
CA GLU A 557 -8.56 -16.12 4.73
C GLU A 557 -9.75 -15.32 4.16
N TYR A 558 -9.95 -14.06 4.58
CA TYR A 558 -11.06 -13.23 4.06
C TYR A 558 -10.94 -12.85 2.59
N LYS A 559 -9.73 -12.92 1.99
CA LYS A 559 -9.50 -12.68 0.55
C LYS A 559 -9.79 -13.92 -0.30
N ARG A 560 -10.06 -15.05 0.36
CA ARG A 560 -10.62 -16.28 -0.21
C ARG A 560 -9.85 -16.82 -1.42
N GLN A 561 -8.51 -16.77 -1.41
CA GLN A 561 -7.71 -17.61 -2.32
C GLN A 561 -8.07 -19.09 -2.18
N LEU A 562 -8.52 -19.50 -0.99
CA LEU A 562 -9.06 -20.84 -0.73
C LEU A 562 -10.35 -21.14 -1.54
N LEU A 563 -11.27 -20.17 -1.70
CA LEU A 563 -12.46 -20.34 -2.54
C LEU A 563 -12.06 -20.55 -4.01
N ASN A 564 -11.11 -19.75 -4.49
CA ASN A 564 -10.60 -19.87 -5.85
C ASN A 564 -9.96 -21.24 -6.09
N VAL A 565 -9.03 -21.68 -5.23
CA VAL A 565 -8.38 -22.98 -5.42
C VAL A 565 -9.35 -24.16 -5.26
N LEU A 566 -10.38 -24.07 -4.41
CA LEU A 566 -11.46 -25.07 -4.35
C LEU A 566 -12.23 -25.15 -5.67
N HIS A 567 -12.53 -24.02 -6.31
CA HIS A 567 -13.18 -23.99 -7.62
C HIS A 567 -12.28 -24.57 -8.73
N ILE A 568 -10.96 -24.39 -8.63
CA ILE A 568 -9.99 -25.02 -9.53
C ILE A 568 -9.98 -26.53 -9.32
N ILE A 569 -9.94 -27.02 -8.08
CA ILE A 569 -10.03 -28.45 -7.75
C ILE A 569 -11.32 -29.05 -8.32
N TYR A 570 -12.46 -28.39 -8.11
CA TYR A 570 -13.73 -28.81 -8.70
C TYR A 570 -13.65 -28.93 -10.23
N GLN A 571 -13.16 -27.90 -10.94
CA GLN A 571 -13.04 -27.96 -12.41
C GLN A 571 -12.07 -29.05 -12.88
N TYR A 572 -10.96 -29.22 -12.18
CA TYR A 572 -9.99 -30.27 -12.46
C TYR A 572 -10.63 -31.67 -12.37
N GLN A 573 -11.45 -31.93 -11.34
CA GLN A 573 -12.19 -33.18 -11.20
C GLN A 573 -13.25 -33.34 -12.32
N ARG A 574 -14.01 -32.27 -12.63
CA ARG A 574 -14.99 -32.28 -13.75
C ARG A 574 -14.33 -32.61 -15.10
N LEU A 575 -13.14 -32.09 -15.36
CA LEU A 575 -12.39 -32.36 -16.60
C LEU A 575 -11.95 -33.82 -16.69
N GLN A 576 -11.62 -34.48 -15.57
CA GLN A 576 -11.33 -35.92 -15.57
C GLN A 576 -12.55 -36.76 -15.91
N GLU A 577 -13.74 -36.30 -15.51
CA GLU A 577 -15.02 -36.93 -15.87
C GLU A 577 -15.46 -36.63 -17.31
N GLY A 578 -14.65 -35.90 -18.09
CA GLY A 578 -14.94 -35.58 -19.50
C GLY A 578 -15.86 -34.38 -19.70
N VAL A 579 -16.07 -33.53 -18.69
CA VAL A 579 -16.76 -32.26 -18.89
C VAL A 579 -15.85 -31.28 -19.62
N GLU A 580 -16.33 -30.70 -20.70
CA GLU A 580 -15.62 -29.70 -21.47
C GLU A 580 -15.87 -28.28 -20.91
N LEU A 581 -14.83 -27.45 -20.92
CA LEU A 581 -14.95 -26.02 -20.63
C LEU A 581 -15.18 -25.24 -21.92
N ALA A 582 -15.99 -24.17 -21.85
CA ALA A 582 -16.25 -23.32 -23.01
C ALA A 582 -15.00 -22.59 -23.52
N THR A 583 -14.00 -22.35 -22.66
CA THR A 583 -12.72 -21.74 -23.04
C THR A 583 -11.61 -22.24 -22.11
N PRO A 584 -10.42 -22.59 -22.63
CA PRO A 584 -9.24 -22.85 -21.83
C PRO A 584 -8.83 -21.66 -20.97
N LYS A 585 -8.20 -21.92 -19.82
CA LYS A 585 -7.90 -20.88 -18.83
C LYS A 585 -6.57 -21.11 -18.12
N ILE A 586 -5.87 -20.02 -17.85
CA ILE A 586 -4.66 -20.00 -17.02
C ILE A 586 -4.94 -19.16 -15.79
N TYR A 587 -4.90 -19.81 -14.64
CA TYR A 587 -5.04 -19.20 -13.32
C TYR A 587 -3.69 -18.71 -12.82
N PHE A 588 -3.59 -17.43 -12.51
CA PHE A 588 -2.43 -16.82 -11.89
C PHE A 588 -2.71 -16.49 -10.44
N PHE A 589 -1.89 -17.02 -9.54
CA PHE A 589 -1.82 -16.58 -8.15
C PHE A 589 -0.53 -15.81 -7.92
N SER A 590 -0.61 -14.73 -7.15
CA SER A 590 0.58 -14.02 -6.70
C SER A 590 0.27 -13.25 -5.42
N GLY A 591 1.17 -13.32 -4.45
CA GLY A 591 0.99 -12.65 -3.18
C GLY A 591 1.82 -13.28 -2.07
N LYS A 592 1.98 -12.52 -0.98
CA LYS A 592 2.74 -12.92 0.21
C LYS A 592 1.78 -13.28 1.35
N ALA A 593 2.10 -14.32 2.11
CA ALA A 593 1.49 -14.59 3.41
C ALA A 593 2.35 -13.98 4.52
N ALA A 594 1.74 -13.47 5.60
CA ALA A 594 2.54 -12.99 6.73
C ALA A 594 3.35 -14.16 7.36
N PRO A 595 4.58 -13.95 7.85
CA PRO A 595 5.51 -15.06 8.17
C PRO A 595 4.96 -16.09 9.17
N ARG A 596 4.15 -15.64 10.15
CA ARG A 596 3.53 -16.49 11.18
C ARG A 596 2.07 -16.86 10.91
N TYR A 597 1.51 -16.43 9.78
CA TYR A 597 0.12 -16.75 9.44
C TYR A 597 0.03 -18.15 8.81
N THR A 598 -0.02 -19.16 9.68
CA THR A 598 0.02 -20.58 9.30
C THR A 598 -1.04 -20.95 8.26
N LEU A 599 -2.31 -20.56 8.45
CA LEU A 599 -3.37 -20.88 7.50
C LEU A 599 -3.16 -20.22 6.13
N ALA A 600 -2.72 -18.96 6.08
CA ALA A 600 -2.41 -18.29 4.82
C ALA A 600 -1.23 -18.96 4.07
N LYS A 601 -0.18 -19.36 4.79
CA LYS A 601 0.93 -20.15 4.21
C LYS A 601 0.45 -21.52 3.72
N LEU A 602 -0.50 -22.14 4.43
CA LEU A 602 -1.07 -23.42 4.03
C LEU A 602 -1.94 -23.32 2.78
N ILE A 603 -2.75 -22.26 2.63
CA ILE A 603 -3.51 -21.96 1.41
C ILE A 603 -2.56 -21.74 0.23
N LEU A 604 -1.47 -21.00 0.44
CA LEU A 604 -0.44 -20.81 -0.59
C LEU A 604 0.19 -22.15 -1.01
N GLN A 605 0.53 -23.00 -0.05
CA GLN A 605 1.06 -24.34 -0.33
C GLN A 605 0.06 -25.21 -1.08
N LEU A 606 -1.23 -25.12 -0.74
CA LEU A 606 -2.31 -25.81 -1.45
C LEU A 606 -2.36 -25.39 -2.93
N VAL A 607 -2.28 -24.09 -3.22
CA VAL A 607 -2.24 -23.58 -4.61
C VAL A 607 -1.08 -24.20 -5.40
N ASN A 608 0.12 -24.22 -4.82
CA ASN A 608 1.30 -24.82 -5.49
C ASN A 608 1.14 -26.35 -5.67
N CYS A 609 0.62 -27.06 -4.67
CA CYS A 609 0.33 -28.49 -4.77
C CYS A 609 -0.69 -28.79 -5.89
N VAL A 610 -1.77 -28.02 -5.98
CA VAL A 610 -2.78 -28.15 -7.05
C VAL A 610 -2.17 -27.85 -8.41
N ALA A 611 -1.34 -26.80 -8.53
CA ALA A 611 -0.64 -26.46 -9.76
C ALA A 611 0.26 -27.62 -10.24
N ARG A 612 1.06 -28.19 -9.34
CA ARG A 612 1.90 -29.36 -9.63
C ARG A 612 1.06 -30.56 -10.04
N ARG A 613 -0.03 -30.87 -9.33
CA ARG A 613 -0.91 -32.00 -9.65
C ARG A 613 -1.53 -31.87 -11.04
N ILE A 614 -2.08 -30.71 -11.38
CA ILE A 614 -2.65 -30.45 -12.70
C ILE A 614 -1.58 -30.56 -13.79
N SER A 615 -0.37 -30.04 -13.56
CA SER A 615 0.72 -30.07 -14.54
C SER A 615 1.13 -31.48 -14.98
N GLN A 616 0.93 -32.48 -14.12
CA GLN A 616 1.25 -33.89 -14.37
C GLN A 616 0.21 -34.62 -15.22
N LEU A 617 -0.93 -33.98 -15.54
CA LEU A 617 -2.06 -34.57 -16.24
C LEU A 617 -2.27 -33.89 -17.59
N PRO A 618 -1.68 -34.42 -18.70
CA PRO A 618 -1.68 -33.73 -19.99
C PRO A 618 -3.06 -33.33 -20.51
N ARG A 619 -4.09 -34.17 -20.29
CA ARG A 619 -5.48 -33.88 -20.71
C ARG A 619 -6.07 -32.66 -19.98
N VAL A 620 -5.77 -32.50 -18.70
CA VAL A 620 -6.27 -31.37 -17.91
C VAL A 620 -5.39 -30.14 -18.14
N ASN A 621 -4.06 -30.31 -18.13
CA ASN A 621 -3.08 -29.23 -18.28
C ASN A 621 -3.14 -28.50 -19.64
N GLY A 622 -3.74 -29.14 -20.65
CA GLY A 622 -4.02 -28.52 -21.95
C GLY A 622 -5.26 -27.60 -21.95
N VAL A 623 -6.14 -27.73 -20.96
CA VAL A 623 -7.39 -26.96 -20.85
C VAL A 623 -7.31 -25.94 -19.71
N ILE A 624 -6.83 -26.35 -18.53
CA ILE A 624 -6.58 -25.46 -17.41
C ILE A 624 -5.14 -25.56 -16.95
N ARG A 625 -4.57 -24.43 -16.52
CA ARG A 625 -3.26 -24.38 -15.87
C ARG A 625 -3.28 -23.44 -14.68
N VAL A 626 -2.48 -23.74 -13.67
CA VAL A 626 -2.28 -22.87 -12.50
C VAL A 626 -0.81 -22.48 -12.43
N VAL A 627 -0.55 -21.18 -12.28
CA VAL A 627 0.79 -20.60 -12.21
C VAL A 627 0.86 -19.72 -10.95
N PHE A 628 1.80 -20.02 -10.06
CA PHE A 628 2.11 -19.15 -8.94
C PHE A 628 3.31 -18.27 -9.28
N LEU A 629 3.12 -16.96 -9.29
CA LEU A 629 4.19 -15.99 -9.49
C LEU A 629 4.70 -15.54 -8.12
N GLU A 630 5.92 -15.97 -7.79
CA GLU A 630 6.58 -15.65 -6.53
C GLU A 630 6.92 -14.15 -6.42
N ASP A 631 7.04 -13.68 -5.19
CA ASP A 631 7.54 -12.36 -4.81
C ASP A 631 6.77 -11.18 -5.43
N TYR A 632 5.44 -11.21 -5.26
CA TYR A 632 4.58 -10.13 -5.72
C TYR A 632 5.08 -8.74 -5.30
N SER A 633 5.38 -7.93 -6.30
CA SER A 633 5.95 -6.57 -6.20
C SER A 633 5.24 -5.61 -7.15
N VAL A 634 5.62 -4.33 -7.15
CA VAL A 634 5.06 -3.35 -8.10
C VAL A 634 5.48 -3.72 -9.51
N SER A 635 6.75 -4.07 -9.71
CA SER A 635 7.28 -4.45 -11.03
C SER A 635 6.61 -5.70 -11.60
N LEU A 636 6.30 -6.70 -10.76
CA LEU A 636 5.53 -7.86 -11.23
C LEU A 636 4.08 -7.48 -11.55
N ALA A 637 3.46 -6.61 -10.73
CA ALA A 637 2.11 -6.12 -10.97
C ALA A 637 2.00 -5.33 -12.29
N GLU A 638 3.00 -4.51 -12.63
CA GLU A 638 3.06 -3.75 -13.90
C GLU A 638 3.08 -4.66 -15.14
N ARG A 639 3.56 -5.90 -15.02
CA ARG A 639 3.50 -6.92 -16.08
C ARG A 639 2.20 -7.71 -16.07
N LEU A 640 1.72 -8.06 -14.88
CA LEU A 640 0.56 -8.93 -14.70
C LEU A 640 -0.78 -8.24 -15.00
N ILE A 641 -0.94 -6.98 -14.57
CA ILE A 641 -2.20 -6.24 -14.69
C ILE A 641 -2.60 -6.01 -16.16
N PRO A 642 -1.72 -5.52 -17.05
CA PRO A 642 -2.07 -5.31 -18.46
C PRO A 642 -2.44 -6.59 -19.21
N ALA A 643 -1.95 -7.76 -18.77
CA ALA A 643 -2.19 -9.05 -19.39
C ALA A 643 -3.46 -9.77 -18.87
N CYS A 644 -4.08 -9.29 -17.80
CA CYS A 644 -5.24 -9.94 -17.18
C CYS A 644 -6.50 -9.78 -18.03
N ASP A 645 -7.25 -10.88 -18.22
CA ASP A 645 -8.58 -10.88 -18.82
C ASP A 645 -9.66 -10.81 -17.74
N LEU A 646 -9.61 -11.73 -16.76
CA LEU A 646 -10.54 -11.80 -15.64
C LEU A 646 -9.79 -11.62 -14.33
N SER A 647 -10.26 -10.70 -13.47
CA SER A 647 -9.61 -10.37 -12.20
C SER A 647 -10.47 -10.75 -11.00
N GLU A 648 -9.85 -11.46 -10.06
CA GLU A 648 -10.48 -12.04 -8.88
C GLU A 648 -10.56 -11.04 -7.72
N GLN A 649 -11.76 -10.57 -7.43
CA GLN A 649 -12.07 -9.59 -6.39
C GLN A 649 -13.07 -10.16 -5.38
N ILE A 650 -12.70 -11.31 -4.83
CA ILE A 650 -13.63 -12.24 -4.18
C ILE A 650 -13.60 -12.22 -2.66
N SER A 651 -13.25 -11.10 -2.00
CA SER A 651 -13.29 -11.03 -0.54
C SER A 651 -14.71 -11.30 0.01
N MET A 652 -14.84 -11.79 1.24
CA MET A 652 -16.17 -11.94 1.86
C MET A 652 -16.83 -10.55 2.01
N ALA A 653 -18.08 -10.38 1.59
CA ALA A 653 -18.74 -9.07 1.67
C ALA A 653 -18.74 -8.49 3.11
N GLY A 654 -18.31 -7.25 3.24
CA GLY A 654 -18.10 -6.55 4.51
C GLY A 654 -16.68 -6.67 5.09
N THR A 655 -15.71 -7.23 4.37
CA THR A 655 -14.32 -7.38 4.88
C THR A 655 -13.29 -6.52 4.16
N GLU A 656 -13.48 -6.22 2.87
CA GLU A 656 -12.59 -5.33 2.12
C GLU A 656 -13.05 -3.88 2.27
N ALA A 657 -12.19 -3.04 2.86
CA ALA A 657 -12.49 -1.61 3.01
C ALA A 657 -12.64 -0.87 1.66
N SER A 658 -11.87 -1.27 0.66
CA SER A 658 -11.88 -0.66 -0.67
C SER A 658 -11.30 -1.64 -1.69
N GLY A 659 -9.97 -1.77 -1.71
CA GLY A 659 -9.25 -2.47 -2.77
C GLY A 659 -8.86 -1.49 -3.88
N THR A 660 -7.57 -1.44 -4.22
CA THR A 660 -7.06 -0.61 -5.32
C THR A 660 -6.55 -1.45 -6.49
N SER A 661 -6.33 -2.76 -6.31
CA SER A 661 -5.94 -3.64 -7.42
C SER A 661 -7.07 -3.85 -8.41
N ASN A 662 -8.32 -3.99 -7.95
CA ASN A 662 -9.52 -4.00 -8.79
C ASN A 662 -9.59 -2.80 -9.74
N MET A 663 -9.28 -1.60 -9.28
CA MET A 663 -9.22 -0.38 -10.10
C MET A 663 -8.15 -0.50 -11.20
N LYS A 664 -6.97 -1.05 -10.87
CA LYS A 664 -5.86 -1.21 -11.84
C LYS A 664 -6.22 -2.21 -12.93
N PHE A 665 -6.79 -3.35 -12.52
CA PHE A 665 -7.24 -4.39 -13.44
C PHE A 665 -8.34 -3.87 -14.38
N ALA A 666 -9.38 -3.23 -13.83
CA ALA A 666 -10.46 -2.66 -14.64
C ALA A 666 -9.98 -1.54 -15.57
N MET A 667 -9.08 -0.66 -15.11
CA MET A 667 -8.48 0.41 -15.93
C MET A 667 -7.63 -0.14 -17.09
N ASN A 668 -7.08 -1.35 -16.96
CA ASN A 668 -6.34 -2.05 -18.02
C ASN A 668 -7.21 -3.06 -18.80
N GLY A 669 -8.53 -3.00 -18.63
CA GLY A 669 -9.46 -3.75 -19.44
C GLY A 669 -9.71 -5.19 -19.03
N ALA A 670 -9.32 -5.58 -17.80
CA ALA A 670 -9.80 -6.82 -17.22
C ALA A 670 -11.25 -6.66 -16.74
N LEU A 671 -12.10 -7.66 -17.02
CA LEU A 671 -13.41 -7.75 -16.37
C LEU A 671 -13.23 -8.31 -14.96
N LEU A 672 -14.10 -7.89 -14.05
CA LEU A 672 -14.01 -8.28 -12.64
C LEU A 672 -15.03 -9.38 -12.32
N ILE A 673 -14.60 -10.37 -11.55
CA ILE A 673 -15.48 -11.30 -10.84
C ILE A 673 -15.32 -11.03 -9.34
N GLY A 674 -16.43 -10.82 -8.64
CA GLY A 674 -16.34 -10.38 -7.26
C GLY A 674 -17.66 -10.29 -6.52
N THR A 675 -17.56 -10.03 -5.23
CA THR A 675 -18.67 -9.77 -4.31
C THR A 675 -19.04 -8.28 -4.28
N LEU A 676 -20.22 -7.96 -3.73
CA LEU A 676 -20.57 -6.59 -3.35
C LEU A 676 -19.81 -6.18 -2.08
N ASP A 677 -18.53 -5.88 -2.24
CA ASP A 677 -17.62 -5.51 -1.17
C ASP A 677 -16.65 -4.40 -1.58
N GLY A 678 -16.27 -3.52 -0.64
CA GLY A 678 -15.36 -2.41 -0.89
C GLY A 678 -15.64 -1.63 -2.17
N ALA A 679 -14.58 -1.34 -2.94
CA ALA A 679 -14.64 -0.59 -4.18
C ALA A 679 -15.25 -1.39 -5.36
N ASN A 680 -15.54 -2.69 -5.21
CA ASN A 680 -16.28 -3.42 -6.26
C ASN A 680 -17.67 -2.83 -6.47
N ILE A 681 -18.30 -2.31 -5.41
CA ILE A 681 -19.62 -1.67 -5.49
C ILE A 681 -19.53 -0.43 -6.40
N GLU A 682 -18.58 0.45 -6.13
CA GLU A 682 -18.37 1.68 -6.90
C GLU A 682 -17.93 1.37 -8.34
N ILE A 683 -17.04 0.39 -8.54
CA ILE A 683 -16.62 -0.03 -9.88
C ILE A 683 -17.81 -0.59 -10.66
N ARG A 684 -18.61 -1.49 -10.07
CA ARG A 684 -19.80 -2.05 -10.71
C ARG A 684 -20.81 -0.98 -11.09
N GLN A 685 -21.03 0.02 -10.23
CA GLN A 685 -21.88 1.18 -10.53
C GLN A 685 -21.33 1.99 -11.71
N ALA A 686 -20.02 2.22 -11.77
CA ALA A 686 -19.39 2.98 -12.83
C ALA A 686 -19.39 2.24 -14.18
N VAL A 687 -18.97 0.97 -14.21
CA VAL A 687 -18.84 0.18 -15.45
C VAL A 687 -20.16 -0.39 -15.95
N GLY A 688 -21.19 -0.42 -15.10
CA GLY A 688 -22.50 -1.03 -15.37
C GLY A 688 -22.55 -2.50 -15.00
N GLU A 689 -23.72 -2.94 -14.52
CA GLU A 689 -23.95 -4.29 -13.98
C GLU A 689 -23.58 -5.40 -14.97
N GLN A 690 -23.86 -5.17 -16.25
CA GLN A 690 -23.57 -6.10 -17.34
C GLN A 690 -22.07 -6.30 -17.61
N ASN A 691 -21.19 -5.46 -17.06
CA ASN A 691 -19.72 -5.54 -17.26
C ASN A 691 -18.97 -6.03 -16.01
N PHE A 692 -19.69 -6.59 -15.03
CA PHE A 692 -19.14 -7.10 -13.79
C PHE A 692 -19.79 -8.45 -13.44
N TYR A 693 -19.00 -9.48 -13.16
CA TYR A 693 -19.49 -10.79 -12.75
C TYR A 693 -19.72 -10.83 -11.24
N LEU A 694 -20.91 -10.39 -10.82
CA LEU A 694 -21.29 -10.40 -9.41
C LEU A 694 -21.68 -11.81 -8.95
N PHE A 695 -21.22 -12.20 -7.77
CA PHE A 695 -21.71 -13.38 -7.07
C PHE A 695 -21.68 -13.21 -5.55
N GLY A 696 -22.23 -14.22 -4.86
CA GLY A 696 -22.11 -14.39 -3.42
C GLY A 696 -23.12 -13.57 -2.62
N HIS A 697 -23.08 -13.77 -1.30
CA HIS A 697 -23.98 -13.10 -0.37
C HIS A 697 -23.55 -11.66 -0.09
N THR A 698 -24.52 -10.78 0.11
CA THR A 698 -24.30 -9.42 0.64
C THR A 698 -23.95 -9.44 2.13
N THR A 699 -23.35 -8.37 2.64
CA THR A 699 -23.04 -8.22 4.07
C THR A 699 -24.25 -8.49 4.97
N LEU A 700 -25.44 -8.01 4.59
CA LEU A 700 -26.68 -8.24 5.33
C LEU A 700 -27.09 -9.72 5.33
N GLN A 701 -27.04 -10.39 4.17
CA GLN A 701 -27.37 -11.81 4.07
C GLN A 701 -26.38 -12.68 4.85
N ILE A 702 -25.09 -12.32 4.86
CA ILE A 702 -24.07 -13.00 5.68
C ILE A 702 -24.39 -12.85 7.17
N ALA A 703 -24.69 -11.63 7.63
CA ALA A 703 -25.07 -11.38 9.02
C ALA A 703 -26.31 -12.18 9.43
N GLN A 704 -27.34 -12.22 8.57
CA GLN A 704 -28.55 -13.00 8.79
C GLN A 704 -28.27 -14.50 8.88
N LYS A 705 -27.46 -15.05 7.97
CA LYS A 705 -27.05 -16.46 7.99
C LYS A 705 -26.28 -16.81 9.26
N LYS A 706 -25.33 -15.97 9.67
CA LYS A 706 -24.59 -16.16 10.93
C LYS A 706 -25.54 -16.13 12.13
N ALA A 707 -26.47 -15.18 12.17
CA ALA A 707 -27.46 -15.09 13.25
C ALA A 707 -28.43 -16.29 13.29
N GLN A 708 -28.76 -16.89 12.15
CA GLN A 708 -29.59 -18.09 12.05
C GLN A 708 -28.83 -19.40 12.35
N GLY A 709 -27.53 -19.32 12.66
CA GLY A 709 -26.71 -20.49 12.99
C GLY A 709 -26.30 -21.31 11.78
N TYR A 710 -25.84 -20.65 10.70
CA TYR A 710 -25.28 -21.27 9.49
C TYR A 710 -24.44 -22.52 9.77
N ARG A 711 -24.75 -23.62 9.05
CA ARG A 711 -24.07 -24.91 9.18
C ARG A 711 -23.47 -25.34 7.83
N PRO A 712 -22.14 -25.42 7.72
CA PRO A 712 -21.46 -25.85 6.48
C PRO A 712 -21.96 -27.18 5.91
N TYR A 713 -22.24 -28.15 6.78
CA TYR A 713 -22.72 -29.48 6.39
C TYR A 713 -24.03 -29.44 5.57
N GLU A 714 -24.92 -28.49 5.84
CA GLU A 714 -26.17 -28.35 5.08
C GLU A 714 -25.90 -27.99 3.61
N VAL A 715 -24.94 -27.09 3.37
CA VAL A 715 -24.50 -26.74 2.01
C VAL A 715 -23.88 -27.94 1.30
N LEU A 716 -23.00 -28.66 2.01
CA LEU A 716 -22.29 -29.82 1.45
C LEU A 716 -23.25 -30.97 1.11
N SER A 717 -24.25 -31.23 1.95
CA SER A 717 -25.27 -32.26 1.70
C SER A 717 -26.09 -32.03 0.42
N GLN A 718 -26.21 -30.77 -0.01
CA GLN A 718 -26.91 -30.36 -1.22
C GLN A 718 -26.00 -30.33 -2.45
N GLN A 719 -24.67 -30.38 -2.27
CA GLN A 719 -23.68 -30.24 -3.35
C GLN A 719 -22.61 -31.34 -3.29
N PRO A 720 -22.92 -32.57 -3.76
CA PRO A 720 -21.98 -33.69 -3.72
C PRO A 720 -20.65 -33.43 -4.42
N SER A 721 -20.64 -32.67 -5.53
CA SER A 721 -19.41 -32.34 -6.23
C SER A 721 -18.53 -31.33 -5.47
N LEU A 722 -19.13 -30.46 -4.63
CA LEU A 722 -18.36 -29.59 -3.73
C LEU A 722 -17.76 -30.42 -2.58
N GLN A 723 -18.52 -31.38 -2.04
CA GLN A 723 -18.00 -32.33 -1.06
C GLN A 723 -16.78 -33.09 -1.63
N MET A 724 -16.85 -33.57 -2.88
CA MET A 724 -15.71 -34.24 -3.52
C MET A 724 -14.47 -33.34 -3.67
N ALA A 725 -14.67 -32.06 -4.01
CA ALA A 725 -13.56 -31.10 -4.10
C ALA A 725 -12.96 -30.80 -2.72
N LEU A 726 -13.78 -30.79 -1.68
CA LEU A 726 -13.35 -30.62 -0.29
C LEU A 726 -12.60 -31.86 0.23
N ASP A 727 -13.10 -33.06 -0.07
CA ASP A 727 -12.50 -34.34 0.32
C ASP A 727 -11.11 -34.52 -0.32
N ALA A 728 -10.84 -33.91 -1.47
CA ALA A 728 -9.53 -33.91 -2.12
C ALA A 728 -8.42 -33.34 -1.22
N LEU A 729 -8.76 -32.47 -0.26
CA LEU A 729 -7.82 -31.94 0.73
C LEU A 729 -7.27 -33.01 1.68
N VAL A 730 -8.02 -34.09 1.91
CA VAL A 730 -7.71 -35.13 2.92
C VAL A 730 -7.68 -36.56 2.36
N SER A 731 -8.01 -36.76 1.08
CA SER A 731 -8.07 -38.08 0.43
C SER A 731 -6.70 -38.65 0.03
N GLY A 732 -5.69 -37.79 -0.08
CA GLY A 732 -4.39 -38.11 -0.66
C GLY A 732 -4.30 -37.83 -2.17
N GLU A 733 -5.35 -37.27 -2.77
CA GLU A 733 -5.40 -36.96 -4.21
C GLU A 733 -4.43 -35.85 -4.61
N LEU A 734 -4.32 -34.80 -3.78
CA LEU A 734 -3.50 -33.61 -4.05
C LEU A 734 -2.07 -33.75 -3.53
N CYS A 735 -1.90 -34.40 -2.38
CA CYS A 735 -0.62 -34.64 -1.71
C CYS A 735 -0.64 -36.02 -1.04
N ALA A 736 0.51 -36.69 -0.96
CA ALA A 736 0.61 -37.99 -0.29
C ALA A 736 0.34 -37.90 1.22
N ASP A 737 0.68 -36.76 1.85
CA ASP A 737 0.36 -36.48 3.24
C ASP A 737 -1.09 -35.98 3.35
N ARG A 738 -1.96 -36.83 3.92
CA ARG A 738 -3.39 -36.56 4.14
C ARG A 738 -3.66 -35.60 5.29
N GLU A 739 -2.69 -35.37 6.17
CA GLU A 739 -2.84 -34.49 7.33
C GLU A 739 -2.48 -33.04 6.99
N LEU A 740 -1.67 -32.82 5.96
CA LEU A 740 -1.15 -31.49 5.59
C LEU A 740 -2.25 -30.43 5.46
N PHE A 741 -3.33 -30.72 4.72
CA PHE A 741 -4.42 -29.77 4.49
C PHE A 741 -5.66 -30.02 5.37
N ARG A 742 -5.58 -30.95 6.34
CA ARG A 742 -6.66 -31.20 7.31
C ARG A 742 -7.11 -29.93 8.05
N PRO A 743 -6.24 -29.00 8.47
CA PRO A 743 -6.69 -27.75 9.11
C PRO A 743 -7.62 -26.91 8.24
N LEU A 744 -7.42 -26.91 6.91
CA LEU A 744 -8.31 -26.19 5.97
C LEU A 744 -9.66 -26.90 5.85
N TYR A 745 -9.66 -28.24 5.75
CA TYR A 745 -10.87 -29.04 5.73
C TYR A 745 -11.71 -28.84 7.01
N GLU A 746 -11.07 -28.87 8.19
CA GLU A 746 -11.72 -28.67 9.48
C GLU A 746 -12.25 -27.25 9.62
N MET A 747 -11.50 -26.23 9.21
CA MET A 747 -11.97 -24.84 9.22
C MET A 747 -13.25 -24.65 8.39
N LEU A 748 -13.29 -25.24 7.19
CA LEU A 748 -14.44 -25.18 6.28
C LEU A 748 -15.64 -26.00 6.78
N THR A 749 -15.42 -27.16 7.37
CA THR A 749 -16.52 -28.02 7.85
C THR A 749 -17.06 -27.62 9.21
N ALA A 750 -16.24 -27.01 10.06
CA ALA A 750 -16.64 -26.61 11.41
C ALA A 750 -17.46 -25.31 11.40
N SER A 751 -16.94 -24.25 10.77
CA SER A 751 -17.59 -22.93 10.81
C SER A 751 -17.74 -22.26 9.45
N ASP A 752 -16.76 -22.44 8.54
CA ASP A 752 -16.65 -21.68 7.29
C ASP A 752 -16.91 -20.17 7.54
N TYR A 753 -16.15 -19.60 8.48
CA TYR A 753 -16.38 -18.23 8.96
C TYR A 753 -16.45 -17.17 7.84
N TYR A 754 -15.68 -17.39 6.77
CA TYR A 754 -15.60 -16.51 5.59
C TYR A 754 -16.49 -16.95 4.41
N MET A 755 -17.46 -17.84 4.65
CA MET A 755 -18.52 -18.18 3.69
C MET A 755 -17.99 -18.73 2.35
N HIS A 756 -16.91 -19.51 2.36
CA HIS A 756 -16.36 -20.14 1.15
C HIS A 756 -17.36 -21.13 0.57
N LEU A 757 -17.94 -22.00 1.40
CA LEU A 757 -18.87 -23.03 0.94
C LEU A 757 -20.22 -22.40 0.57
N ALA A 758 -20.69 -21.46 1.38
CA ALA A 758 -21.94 -20.74 1.11
C ALA A 758 -21.93 -19.98 -0.22
N ASP A 759 -20.80 -19.38 -0.60
CA ASP A 759 -20.69 -18.61 -1.87
C ASP A 759 -20.22 -19.46 -3.07
N PHE A 760 -19.84 -20.73 -2.85
CA PHE A 760 -19.19 -21.56 -3.87
C PHE A 760 -20.01 -21.69 -5.16
N ASP A 761 -21.31 -21.97 -5.04
CA ASP A 761 -22.14 -22.21 -6.21
C ASP A 761 -22.38 -20.92 -7.02
N GLY A 762 -22.57 -19.78 -6.35
CA GLY A 762 -22.64 -18.48 -7.02
C GLY A 762 -21.35 -18.14 -7.76
N TYR A 763 -20.20 -18.42 -7.12
CA TYR A 763 -18.88 -18.21 -7.72
C TYR A 763 -18.65 -19.09 -8.96
N ARG A 764 -19.00 -20.38 -8.87
CA ARG A 764 -18.94 -21.35 -9.97
C ARG A 764 -19.78 -20.89 -11.17
N HIS A 765 -21.03 -20.47 -10.94
CA HIS A 765 -21.91 -19.98 -11.99
C HIS A 765 -21.37 -18.70 -12.65
N ALA A 766 -20.86 -17.76 -11.87
CA ALA A 766 -20.25 -16.54 -12.41
C ALA A 766 -19.04 -16.84 -13.30
N HIS A 767 -18.20 -17.81 -12.92
CA HIS A 767 -17.10 -18.27 -13.78
C HIS A 767 -17.57 -18.96 -15.06
N GLN A 768 -18.61 -19.80 -14.99
CA GLN A 768 -19.19 -20.43 -16.16
C GLN A 768 -19.68 -19.37 -17.15
N GLN A 769 -20.36 -18.33 -16.66
CA GLN A 769 -20.79 -17.21 -17.50
C GLN A 769 -19.60 -16.46 -18.11
N ALA A 770 -18.56 -16.18 -17.32
CA ALA A 770 -17.36 -15.52 -17.83
C ALA A 770 -16.65 -16.32 -18.93
N GLN A 771 -16.60 -17.66 -18.81
CA GLN A 771 -16.07 -18.54 -19.87
C GLN A 771 -16.91 -18.50 -21.15
N LEU A 772 -18.23 -18.58 -21.03
CA LEU A 772 -19.14 -18.46 -22.18
C LEU A 772 -19.00 -17.09 -22.86
N ASP A 773 -18.87 -16.02 -22.10
CA ASP A 773 -18.70 -14.67 -22.65
C ASP A 773 -17.36 -14.49 -23.35
N PHE A 774 -16.27 -15.02 -22.78
CA PHE A 774 -14.94 -14.89 -23.36
C PHE A 774 -14.81 -15.60 -24.72
N SER A 775 -15.51 -16.73 -24.90
CA SER A 775 -15.59 -17.40 -26.21
C SER A 775 -16.18 -16.50 -27.31
N ARG A 776 -16.91 -15.45 -26.94
CA ARG A 776 -17.46 -14.42 -27.82
C ARG A 776 -16.54 -13.20 -27.83
N HIS A 777 -15.32 -13.38 -28.34
CA HIS A 777 -14.23 -12.39 -28.23
C HIS A 777 -14.63 -10.94 -28.55
N THR A 778 -15.34 -10.69 -29.66
CA THR A 778 -15.73 -9.32 -30.03
C THR A 778 -16.60 -8.65 -28.95
N GLU A 779 -17.54 -9.40 -28.36
CA GLU A 779 -18.39 -8.88 -27.29
C GLU A 779 -17.60 -8.68 -25.99
N TRP A 780 -16.69 -9.61 -25.67
CA TRP A 780 -15.79 -9.46 -24.54
C TRP A 780 -14.99 -8.14 -24.60
N TYR A 781 -14.34 -7.88 -25.73
CA TYR A 781 -13.51 -6.68 -25.88
C TYR A 781 -14.33 -5.39 -26.03
N ARG A 782 -15.57 -5.45 -26.55
CA ARG A 782 -16.53 -4.34 -26.48
C ARG A 782 -16.84 -3.98 -25.02
N ARG A 783 -17.11 -4.98 -24.17
CA ARG A 783 -17.36 -4.79 -22.73
C ARG A 783 -16.13 -4.28 -22.00
N THR A 784 -14.94 -4.79 -22.33
CA THR A 784 -13.65 -4.29 -21.83
C THR A 784 -13.47 -2.80 -22.13
N LEU A 785 -13.66 -2.36 -23.39
CA LEU A 785 -13.53 -0.94 -23.75
C LEU A 785 -14.54 -0.05 -23.03
N ARG A 786 -15.80 -0.52 -22.94
CA ARG A 786 -16.84 0.16 -22.18
C ARG A 786 -16.47 0.29 -20.69
N GLY A 787 -15.93 -0.77 -20.09
CA GLY A 787 -15.42 -0.75 -18.71
C GLY A 787 -14.32 0.29 -18.52
N MET A 788 -13.28 0.27 -19.36
CA MET A 788 -12.17 1.22 -19.30
C MET A 788 -12.63 2.68 -19.44
N SER A 789 -13.64 2.95 -20.29
CA SER A 789 -14.19 4.31 -20.46
C SER A 789 -14.76 4.90 -19.15
N ARG A 790 -15.13 4.05 -18.19
CA ARG A 790 -15.76 4.46 -16.93
C ARG A 790 -14.78 4.49 -15.75
N MET A 791 -13.49 4.27 -16.00
CA MET A 791 -12.49 4.16 -14.93
C MET A 791 -11.82 5.48 -14.52
N GLY A 792 -12.12 6.59 -15.21
CA GLY A 792 -11.51 7.90 -14.94
C GLY A 792 -11.69 8.42 -13.50
N SER A 793 -12.85 8.16 -12.88
CA SER A 793 -13.16 8.58 -11.50
C SER A 793 -12.33 7.86 -10.43
N PHE A 794 -11.63 6.78 -10.78
CA PHE A 794 -10.75 6.05 -9.87
C PHE A 794 -9.29 6.50 -9.99
N SER A 795 -9.02 7.63 -10.65
CA SER A 795 -7.72 8.29 -10.57
C SER A 795 -7.48 8.82 -9.15
N SER A 796 -6.27 8.60 -8.63
CA SER A 796 -5.86 9.19 -7.35
C SER A 796 -5.80 10.72 -7.39
N ASP A 797 -5.76 11.36 -8.56
CA ASP A 797 -5.85 12.82 -8.65
C ASP A 797 -7.22 13.33 -8.18
N TYR A 798 -8.30 12.60 -8.49
CA TYR A 798 -9.64 12.93 -8.02
C TYR A 798 -9.72 12.79 -6.50
N THR A 799 -9.18 11.68 -5.97
CA THR A 799 -9.09 11.45 -4.53
C THR A 799 -8.32 12.60 -3.85
N ILE A 800 -7.14 12.98 -4.36
CA ILE A 800 -6.34 14.08 -3.77
C ILE A 800 -7.06 15.43 -3.85
N ARG A 801 -7.76 15.75 -4.95
CA ARG A 801 -8.60 16.96 -5.02
C ARG A 801 -9.69 16.95 -3.93
N GLY A 802 -10.30 15.79 -3.68
CA GLY A 802 -11.25 15.60 -2.57
C GLY A 802 -10.62 15.87 -1.20
N TYR A 803 -9.45 15.28 -0.92
CA TYR A 803 -8.70 15.56 0.31
C TYR A 803 -8.33 17.04 0.47
N CYS A 804 -7.85 17.69 -0.60
CA CYS A 804 -7.48 19.11 -0.58
C CYS A 804 -8.68 20.00 -0.24
N ARG A 805 -9.84 19.73 -0.84
CA ARG A 805 -11.08 20.50 -0.66
C ARG A 805 -11.77 20.24 0.68
N ASP A 806 -11.96 18.98 1.04
CA ASP A 806 -12.87 18.59 2.13
C ASP A 806 -12.16 18.41 3.47
N ILE A 807 -10.83 18.28 3.46
CA ILE A 807 -10.03 17.93 4.65
C ILE A 807 -8.90 18.94 4.85
N TRP A 808 -7.92 19.02 3.95
CA TRP A 808 -6.68 19.78 4.20
C TRP A 808 -6.85 21.29 4.05
N ASN A 809 -7.86 21.73 3.29
CA ASN A 809 -8.07 23.13 2.90
C ASN A 809 -6.83 23.70 2.20
N THR A 810 -6.39 23.01 1.15
CA THR A 810 -5.22 23.36 0.35
C THR A 810 -5.61 23.63 -1.10
N ASP A 811 -4.89 24.54 -1.76
CA ASP A 811 -5.07 24.82 -3.19
C ASP A 811 -4.43 23.73 -4.06
N VAL A 812 -4.98 23.55 -5.27
CA VAL A 812 -4.53 22.63 -6.32
C VAL A 812 -4.20 23.41 -7.59
#